data_AF-A0A556TXB5-F1
#
_entry.id   AF-A0A556TXB5-F1
#
_cell.length_a   1.000
_cell.length_b   1.000
_cell.length_c   1.000
_cell.angle_alpha   90.00
_cell.angle_beta   90.00
_cell.angle_gamma   90.00
#
_symmetry.space_group_name_H-M   'P 1'
#
loop_
_entity.id
_entity.type
_entity.pdbx_description
1 polymer ?
#
loop_
_entity_poly.entity_id
_entity_poly.type
_entity_poly.pdbx_seq_one_letter_code
_entity_poly.pdbx_strand_id
1 'polypeptide(L)'
;MEPSLALLLSSLLGWCSCSSFPSNINIGGLFPTDSHEYEVFRFALSQQHELPKLVPQVDMVDVGSSFAMTYAFCSQFSKGVYAIIGLYDKKTMNMLMSFCGALHVCFVTPSFPIDTNNQFVIQLRPQLQDALIGLVEHYKWTKFVYMYSSDSADTTRSAIASGRRRLIGWAHLYSSSLGCSDGGFYKYSSMDTACAVIDQLSALQVPCNLPQCETEFTELRSPNQNHSVKCFSRKPAQQGLTVLQKILDTAAEKSWQVTSINFDTLTEAAFLNSIQELDSKKENKIILDCELERLNSILNLIAAQKKNLKNYHFILANLGFLDLNLTEFRKGGANITGLQLMNYTDPMVSRTIDDWLEFDSKDLKSPKRRLKYTGALTYDGVRVMATAFQNLRKQRIDISRRGNAGECLANPPAPWGQGIDIQRALQQVQFEGLTGHVQFNEKGHRTNFTVNVLELVQSGPKKVGYWNENEKYVSTATYAHALNETFGMHNRTYIVTTILESPYVMLKKNHEQLVGNDKYEGYCVELAAEIAKHVGYSYKLELVPDGKYGARDPDTKMWNGMVGELVYGKADIAVAPLTITLVREEVIDFSKPFMSLGISIMIKKPTKSKPGVFSFLDPLAYEIWMCIVFAYIGVSVVLFLVSRFSPYEWHSDESEDSGEQQSQNRTPSPEAGQSQTQGQHGQSSIQQDKQEKAPEHTNEFGIFNSLWFSLGAFMQQGCDISPR
;
A
#
# COMPACT_ATOMS: atom_id res chain seq x y z
N MET A 1 -47.70 -94.85 6.44
CA MET A 1 -48.20 -93.81 7.36
C MET A 1 -47.09 -93.59 8.36
N GLU A 2 -46.07 -92.78 8.07
CA GLU A 2 -46.11 -91.30 7.96
C GLU A 2 -46.79 -90.64 9.17
N PRO A 3 -46.21 -89.59 9.80
CA PRO A 3 -45.16 -88.69 9.28
C PRO A 3 -43.92 -88.51 10.22
N SER A 4 -42.72 -88.48 9.66
CA SER A 4 -41.51 -88.04 10.40
C SER A 4 -40.44 -87.32 9.55
N LEU A 5 -40.54 -87.36 8.21
CA LEU A 5 -39.48 -86.87 7.32
C LEU A 5 -39.64 -85.39 6.91
N ALA A 6 -40.82 -84.79 7.10
CA ALA A 6 -41.15 -83.46 6.55
C ALA A 6 -40.56 -82.27 7.35
N LEU A 7 -40.09 -82.48 8.58
CA LEU A 7 -39.62 -81.42 9.49
C LEU A 7 -38.09 -81.20 9.51
N LEU A 8 -37.31 -82.05 8.82
CA LEU A 8 -35.85 -81.93 8.71
C LEU A 8 -35.37 -81.32 7.38
N LEU A 9 -36.28 -81.15 6.40
CA LEU A 9 -35.98 -80.56 5.09
C LEU A 9 -36.29 -79.06 5.01
N SER A 10 -37.05 -78.50 5.95
CA SER A 10 -37.31 -77.06 6.04
C SER A 10 -36.21 -76.26 6.75
N SER A 11 -35.33 -76.92 7.51
CA SER A 11 -34.21 -76.29 8.25
C SER A 11 -32.91 -76.14 7.45
N LEU A 12 -32.84 -76.66 6.22
CA LEU A 12 -31.63 -76.63 5.37
C LEU A 12 -31.71 -75.66 4.18
N LEU A 13 -32.86 -75.03 3.94
CA LEU A 13 -33.03 -73.93 2.97
C LEU A 13 -32.94 -72.54 3.62
N GLY A 14 -32.62 -72.47 4.92
CA GLY A 14 -32.68 -71.25 5.73
C GLY A 14 -31.44 -70.35 5.72
N TRP A 15 -30.29 -70.78 5.21
CA TRP A 15 -29.03 -70.00 5.23
C TRP A 15 -28.22 -70.15 3.94
N CYS A 16 -28.46 -69.28 2.94
CA CYS A 16 -27.38 -68.63 2.18
C CYS A 16 -27.85 -67.42 1.34
N SER A 17 -28.58 -66.47 1.94
CA SER A 17 -28.71 -65.13 1.34
C SER A 17 -27.48 -64.28 1.65
N CYS A 18 -26.29 -64.81 1.32
CA CYS A 18 -25.08 -64.01 1.22
C CYS A 18 -25.25 -63.07 0.03
N SER A 19 -25.76 -61.86 0.28
CA SER A 19 -25.79 -60.77 -0.69
C SER A 19 -24.35 -60.45 -1.09
N SER A 20 -23.88 -61.10 -2.16
CA SER A 20 -22.53 -60.92 -2.66
C SER A 20 -22.39 -59.48 -3.12
N PHE A 21 -21.46 -58.75 -2.51
CA PHE A 21 -21.09 -57.41 -2.93
C PHE A 21 -20.78 -57.40 -4.45
N PRO A 22 -21.31 -56.43 -5.23
CA PRO A 22 -21.19 -56.46 -6.68
C PRO A 22 -19.72 -56.41 -7.14
N SER A 23 -19.36 -57.34 -8.03
CA SER A 23 -18.00 -57.42 -8.60
C SER A 23 -17.67 -56.28 -9.56
N ASN A 24 -18.70 -55.81 -10.28
CA ASN A 24 -18.67 -54.68 -11.20
C ASN A 24 -19.59 -53.57 -10.67
N ILE A 25 -19.09 -52.34 -10.61
CA ILE A 25 -19.84 -51.16 -10.14
C ILE A 25 -19.95 -50.17 -11.30
N ASN A 26 -21.18 -49.92 -11.77
CA ASN A 26 -21.44 -48.93 -12.81
C ASN A 26 -21.26 -47.52 -12.23
N ILE A 27 -20.36 -46.72 -12.77
CA ILE A 27 -20.17 -45.31 -12.41
C ILE A 27 -20.52 -44.41 -13.59
N GLY A 28 -21.13 -43.25 -13.34
CA GLY A 28 -21.43 -42.25 -14.35
C GLY A 28 -20.24 -41.32 -14.58
N GLY A 29 -20.02 -40.91 -15.83
CA GLY A 29 -19.08 -39.84 -16.19
C GLY A 29 -19.80 -38.73 -16.95
N LEU A 30 -19.71 -37.49 -16.48
CA LEU A 30 -20.22 -36.29 -17.17
C LEU A 30 -19.06 -35.36 -17.53
N PHE A 31 -18.69 -35.33 -18.81
CA PHE A 31 -17.53 -34.60 -19.31
C PHE A 31 -17.85 -33.78 -20.57
N PRO A 32 -17.19 -32.62 -20.78
CA PRO A 32 -17.20 -31.93 -22.08
C PRO A 32 -16.51 -32.77 -23.16
N THR A 33 -16.95 -32.59 -24.40
CA THR A 33 -16.26 -33.10 -25.60
C THR A 33 -14.81 -32.63 -25.62
N ASP A 34 -13.88 -33.52 -26.00
CA ASP A 34 -12.43 -33.28 -26.08
C ASP A 34 -11.78 -32.70 -24.79
N SER A 35 -12.35 -33.04 -23.61
CA SER A 35 -11.78 -32.64 -22.32
C SER A 35 -10.60 -33.51 -21.90
N HIS A 36 -9.54 -32.85 -21.43
CA HIS A 36 -8.35 -33.48 -20.84
C HIS A 36 -8.71 -34.34 -19.62
N GLU A 37 -9.72 -33.92 -18.85
CA GLU A 37 -10.22 -34.65 -17.69
C GLU A 37 -10.83 -36.01 -18.07
N TYR A 38 -11.48 -36.12 -19.23
CA TYR A 38 -11.99 -37.41 -19.73
C TYR A 38 -10.88 -38.36 -20.18
N GLU A 39 -9.84 -37.84 -20.85
CA GLU A 39 -8.67 -38.62 -21.23
C GLU A 39 -7.98 -39.21 -19.99
N VAL A 40 -7.77 -38.38 -18.95
CA VAL A 40 -7.18 -38.81 -17.68
C VAL A 40 -8.10 -39.75 -16.89
N PHE A 41 -9.43 -39.60 -16.99
CA PHE A 41 -10.39 -40.54 -16.43
C PHE A 41 -10.26 -41.95 -17.05
N ARG A 42 -10.09 -42.05 -18.38
CA ARG A 42 -9.82 -43.34 -19.06
C ARG A 42 -8.49 -43.95 -18.59
N PHE A 43 -7.45 -43.14 -18.42
CA PHE A 43 -6.14 -43.57 -17.91
C PHE A 43 -6.22 -44.06 -16.45
N ALA A 44 -6.87 -43.31 -15.56
CA ALA A 44 -7.02 -43.70 -14.16
C ALA A 44 -7.76 -45.05 -14.00
N LEU A 45 -8.78 -45.30 -14.84
CA LEU A 45 -9.50 -46.57 -14.86
C LEU A 45 -8.67 -47.73 -15.44
N SER A 46 -7.73 -47.48 -16.35
CA SER A 46 -6.86 -48.54 -16.89
C SER A 46 -5.83 -49.03 -15.86
N GLN A 47 -5.40 -48.13 -14.96
CA GLN A 47 -4.52 -48.42 -13.82
C GLN A 47 -5.23 -49.13 -12.65
N GLN A 48 -6.56 -49.18 -12.62
CA GLN A 48 -7.30 -49.81 -11.54
C GLN A 48 -7.45 -51.33 -11.77
N HIS A 49 -6.65 -52.12 -11.07
CA HIS A 49 -6.70 -53.59 -11.12
C HIS A 49 -7.44 -54.26 -9.95
N GLU A 50 -7.71 -53.52 -8.86
CA GLU A 50 -8.33 -54.07 -7.65
C GLU A 50 -9.87 -54.12 -7.71
N LEU A 51 -10.45 -55.19 -7.16
CA LEU A 51 -11.90 -55.40 -7.08
C LEU A 51 -12.53 -54.62 -5.90
N PRO A 52 -13.68 -53.95 -6.09
CA PRO A 52 -14.61 -54.05 -7.23
C PRO A 52 -14.16 -53.25 -8.47
N LYS A 53 -14.44 -53.78 -9.65
CA LYS A 53 -14.10 -53.12 -10.92
C LYS A 53 -15.10 -52.01 -11.22
N LEU A 54 -14.61 -50.80 -11.45
CA LEU A 54 -15.45 -49.68 -11.90
C LEU A 54 -15.74 -49.82 -13.40
N VAL A 55 -17.00 -49.70 -13.78
CA VAL A 55 -17.49 -49.79 -15.16
C VAL A 55 -18.05 -48.41 -15.53
N PRO A 56 -17.34 -47.62 -16.37
CA PRO A 56 -17.76 -46.26 -16.69
C PRO A 56 -18.94 -46.25 -17.68
N GLN A 57 -19.90 -45.37 -17.41
CA GLN A 57 -21.00 -44.99 -18.28
C GLN A 57 -20.85 -43.49 -18.56
N VAL A 58 -20.19 -43.13 -19.66
CA VAL A 58 -19.85 -41.72 -19.94
C VAL A 58 -20.84 -41.11 -20.92
N ASP A 59 -21.44 -39.98 -20.54
CA ASP A 59 -22.19 -39.11 -21.44
C ASP A 59 -21.35 -37.85 -21.68
N MET A 60 -21.22 -37.44 -22.95
CA MET A 60 -20.58 -36.17 -23.34
C MET A 60 -21.60 -35.04 -23.26
N VAL A 61 -21.30 -33.96 -22.54
CA VAL A 61 -22.28 -32.93 -22.18
C VAL A 61 -21.68 -31.52 -22.27
N ASP A 62 -22.46 -30.58 -22.79
CA ASP A 62 -22.22 -29.15 -22.56
C ASP A 62 -22.49 -28.79 -21.10
N VAL A 63 -21.41 -28.66 -20.32
CA VAL A 63 -21.44 -28.32 -18.89
C VAL A 63 -21.94 -26.89 -18.61
N GLY A 64 -22.02 -26.01 -19.62
CA GLY A 64 -22.60 -24.67 -19.52
C GLY A 64 -24.13 -24.65 -19.63
N SER A 65 -24.73 -25.71 -20.20
CA SER A 65 -26.18 -25.83 -20.40
C SER A 65 -26.85 -26.64 -19.29
N SER A 66 -27.62 -25.95 -18.44
CA SER A 66 -28.39 -26.61 -17.36
C SER A 66 -29.39 -27.63 -17.89
N PHE A 67 -29.93 -27.45 -19.10
CA PHE A 67 -30.82 -28.42 -19.73
C PHE A 67 -30.07 -29.69 -20.16
N ALA A 68 -28.91 -29.56 -20.82
CA ALA A 68 -28.09 -30.69 -21.23
C ALA A 68 -27.59 -31.48 -20.01
N MET A 69 -27.12 -30.78 -18.97
CA MET A 69 -26.73 -31.40 -17.69
C MET A 69 -27.90 -32.08 -16.97
N THR A 70 -29.12 -31.54 -17.04
CA THR A 70 -30.32 -32.20 -16.50
C THR A 70 -30.61 -33.51 -17.22
N TYR A 71 -30.64 -33.48 -18.56
CA TYR A 71 -30.88 -34.68 -19.37
C TYR A 71 -29.82 -35.76 -19.11
N ALA A 72 -28.54 -35.38 -19.08
CA ALA A 72 -27.44 -36.32 -18.83
C ALA A 72 -27.45 -36.87 -17.39
N PHE A 73 -27.72 -36.05 -16.38
CA PHE A 73 -27.88 -36.53 -14.99
C PHE A 73 -29.03 -37.52 -14.88
N CYS A 74 -30.17 -37.23 -15.50
CA CYS A 74 -31.32 -38.13 -15.56
C CYS A 74 -31.03 -39.44 -16.30
N SER A 75 -30.30 -39.37 -17.43
CA SER A 75 -29.78 -40.54 -18.15
C SER A 75 -28.94 -41.44 -17.22
N GLN A 76 -27.98 -40.87 -16.49
CA GLN A 76 -27.14 -41.59 -15.54
C GLN A 76 -27.93 -42.20 -14.37
N PHE A 77 -28.90 -41.45 -13.83
CA PHE A 77 -29.80 -41.95 -12.79
C PHE A 77 -30.60 -43.16 -13.29
N SER A 78 -31.24 -43.07 -14.45
CA SER A 78 -32.02 -44.15 -15.07
C SER A 78 -31.16 -45.38 -15.42
N LYS A 79 -29.89 -45.19 -15.84
CA LYS A 79 -28.89 -46.26 -16.01
C LYS A 79 -28.50 -46.94 -14.69
N GLY A 80 -28.89 -46.37 -13.55
CA GLY A 80 -28.71 -46.96 -12.23
C GLY A 80 -27.29 -46.88 -11.67
N VAL A 81 -26.49 -45.90 -12.10
CA VAL A 81 -25.08 -45.78 -11.66
C VAL A 81 -24.95 -45.49 -10.15
N TYR A 82 -23.81 -45.90 -9.59
CA TYR A 82 -23.55 -45.89 -8.15
C TYR A 82 -22.87 -44.62 -7.63
N ALA A 83 -22.24 -43.85 -8.51
CA ALA A 83 -21.72 -42.52 -8.25
C ALA A 83 -21.48 -41.87 -9.62
N ILE A 84 -21.48 -40.54 -9.66
CA ILE A 84 -21.17 -39.78 -10.88
C ILE A 84 -19.87 -39.00 -10.63
N ILE A 85 -18.91 -39.09 -11.54
CA ILE A 85 -17.78 -38.16 -11.60
C ILE A 85 -18.02 -37.18 -12.75
N GLY A 86 -17.72 -35.90 -12.55
CA GLY A 86 -17.87 -34.94 -13.63
C GLY A 86 -17.50 -33.51 -13.31
N LEU A 87 -17.54 -32.70 -14.36
CA LEU A 87 -17.35 -31.27 -14.31
C LEU A 87 -18.70 -30.55 -14.24
N TYR A 88 -18.70 -29.37 -13.61
CA TYR A 88 -19.78 -28.40 -13.68
C TYR A 88 -19.25 -26.99 -13.86
N ASP A 89 -20.12 -26.12 -14.37
CA ASP A 89 -19.94 -24.68 -14.48
C ASP A 89 -20.74 -23.93 -13.40
N LYS A 90 -20.41 -22.64 -13.20
CA LYS A 90 -21.11 -21.67 -12.32
C LYS A 90 -22.62 -21.62 -12.59
N LYS A 91 -23.06 -21.91 -13.82
CA LYS A 91 -24.49 -21.97 -14.21
C LYS A 91 -25.20 -23.27 -13.82
N THR A 92 -24.51 -24.41 -13.89
CA THR A 92 -25.11 -25.75 -13.76
C THR A 92 -24.98 -26.35 -12.37
N MET A 93 -23.98 -25.90 -11.61
CA MET A 93 -23.72 -26.17 -10.19
C MET A 93 -24.98 -26.24 -9.30
N ASN A 94 -25.80 -25.17 -9.25
CA ASN A 94 -26.96 -25.12 -8.34
C ASN A 94 -28.02 -26.18 -8.66
N MET A 95 -28.17 -26.50 -9.95
CA MET A 95 -29.05 -27.57 -10.40
C MET A 95 -28.51 -28.93 -9.92
N LEU A 96 -27.22 -29.23 -10.13
CA LEU A 96 -26.63 -30.50 -9.67
C LEU A 96 -26.74 -30.67 -8.16
N MET A 97 -26.49 -29.61 -7.38
CA MET A 97 -26.63 -29.62 -5.93
C MET A 97 -28.06 -29.95 -5.48
N SER A 98 -29.08 -29.47 -6.22
CA SER A 98 -30.47 -29.82 -5.95
C SER A 98 -30.76 -31.30 -6.24
N PHE A 99 -30.37 -31.78 -7.44
CA PHE A 99 -30.59 -33.17 -7.86
C PHE A 99 -29.86 -34.20 -6.98
N CYS A 100 -28.59 -33.96 -6.63
CA CYS A 100 -27.82 -34.86 -5.77
C CYS A 100 -28.42 -34.94 -4.36
N GLY A 101 -28.93 -33.81 -3.83
CA GLY A 101 -29.58 -33.74 -2.52
C GLY A 101 -30.96 -34.42 -2.50
N ALA A 102 -31.75 -34.28 -3.57
CA ALA A 102 -33.08 -34.88 -3.66
C ALA A 102 -33.07 -36.40 -3.93
N LEU A 103 -32.10 -36.88 -4.72
CA LEU A 103 -32.05 -38.27 -5.18
C LEU A 103 -30.99 -39.14 -4.46
N HIS A 104 -30.22 -38.53 -3.54
CA HIS A 104 -29.11 -39.18 -2.81
C HIS A 104 -28.04 -39.79 -3.75
N VAL A 105 -27.74 -39.11 -4.85
CA VAL A 105 -26.71 -39.54 -5.81
C VAL A 105 -25.39 -38.84 -5.47
N CYS A 106 -24.35 -39.62 -5.22
CA CYS A 106 -23.02 -39.09 -4.94
C CYS A 106 -22.38 -38.51 -6.21
N PHE A 107 -21.97 -37.25 -6.16
CA PHE A 107 -21.27 -36.55 -7.25
C PHE A 107 -19.85 -36.18 -6.82
N VAL A 108 -18.84 -36.63 -7.55
CA VAL A 108 -17.42 -36.36 -7.28
C VAL A 108 -16.90 -35.41 -8.36
N THR A 109 -16.18 -34.35 -7.98
CA THR A 109 -15.80 -33.31 -8.95
C THR A 109 -14.43 -32.68 -8.73
N PRO A 110 -13.64 -32.47 -9.81
CA PRO A 110 -12.43 -31.65 -9.82
C PRO A 110 -12.73 -30.18 -10.16
N SER A 111 -14.00 -29.79 -10.36
CA SER A 111 -14.44 -28.40 -10.49
C SER A 111 -14.10 -27.58 -9.23
N PHE A 112 -14.37 -26.28 -9.29
CA PHE A 112 -14.11 -25.36 -8.19
C PHE A 112 -14.92 -25.69 -6.93
N PRO A 113 -14.38 -25.42 -5.73
CA PRO A 113 -15.11 -25.66 -4.49
C PRO A 113 -16.20 -24.61 -4.26
N ILE A 114 -17.26 -25.00 -3.55
CA ILE A 114 -18.34 -24.13 -3.08
C ILE A 114 -18.78 -24.44 -1.66
N ASP A 115 -19.27 -23.42 -0.96
CA ASP A 115 -19.94 -23.61 0.33
C ASP A 115 -21.39 -24.06 0.13
N THR A 116 -21.61 -25.36 0.30
CA THR A 116 -22.92 -26.00 0.25
C THR A 116 -23.21 -26.76 1.56
N ASN A 117 -24.49 -26.98 1.85
CA ASN A 117 -24.93 -27.90 2.89
C ASN A 117 -25.25 -29.30 2.33
N ASN A 118 -25.13 -29.51 1.01
CA ASN A 118 -25.35 -30.82 0.41
C ASN A 118 -24.13 -31.74 0.64
N GLN A 119 -24.33 -32.80 1.42
CA GLN A 119 -23.31 -33.78 1.78
C GLN A 119 -23.00 -34.81 0.66
N PHE A 120 -23.84 -34.91 -0.37
CA PHE A 120 -23.68 -35.85 -1.49
C PHE A 120 -22.67 -35.39 -2.56
N VAL A 121 -22.00 -34.24 -2.38
CA VAL A 121 -21.00 -33.76 -3.35
C VAL A 121 -19.60 -33.75 -2.73
N ILE A 122 -18.69 -34.49 -3.36
CA ILE A 122 -17.28 -34.60 -2.97
C ILE A 122 -16.45 -33.68 -3.88
N GLN A 123 -15.82 -32.68 -3.26
CA GLN A 123 -15.10 -31.60 -3.94
C GLN A 123 -13.60 -31.86 -3.81
N LEU A 124 -12.96 -32.29 -4.90
CA LEU A 124 -11.56 -32.71 -4.91
C LEU A 124 -10.60 -31.52 -4.87
N ARG A 125 -11.02 -30.37 -5.40
CA ARG A 125 -10.23 -29.14 -5.45
C ARG A 125 -10.25 -28.43 -4.09
N PRO A 126 -9.09 -28.17 -3.46
CA PRO A 126 -9.05 -27.44 -2.20
C PRO A 126 -9.44 -25.96 -2.35
N GLN A 127 -9.88 -25.34 -1.24
CA GLN A 127 -10.16 -23.90 -1.18
C GLN A 127 -8.84 -23.09 -1.14
N LEU A 128 -8.78 -21.98 -1.88
CA LEU A 128 -7.56 -21.18 -2.05
C LEU A 128 -7.46 -19.94 -1.15
N GLN A 129 -8.57 -19.50 -0.56
CA GLN A 129 -8.70 -18.19 0.09
C GLN A 129 -7.66 -17.96 1.20
N ASP A 130 -7.48 -18.93 2.10
CA ASP A 130 -6.61 -18.79 3.26
C ASP A 130 -5.12 -18.92 2.88
N ALA A 131 -4.81 -19.63 1.79
CA ALA A 131 -3.48 -19.66 1.17
C ALA A 131 -3.10 -18.32 0.54
N LEU A 132 -4.04 -17.67 -0.17
CA LEU A 132 -3.84 -16.35 -0.76
C LEU A 132 -3.67 -15.27 0.32
N ILE A 133 -4.49 -15.32 1.37
CA ILE A 133 -4.35 -14.41 2.52
C ILE A 133 -2.97 -14.59 3.19
N GLY A 134 -2.53 -15.84 3.40
CA GLY A 134 -1.19 -16.13 3.91
C GLY A 134 -0.04 -15.55 3.07
N LEU A 135 -0.18 -15.54 1.73
CA LEU A 135 0.79 -14.90 0.83
C LEU A 135 0.77 -13.36 0.92
N VAL A 136 -0.42 -12.74 0.95
CA VAL A 136 -0.59 -11.28 1.11
C VAL A 136 0.04 -10.82 2.43
N GLU A 137 -0.14 -11.59 3.50
CA GLU A 137 0.51 -11.38 4.80
C GLU A 137 2.03 -11.54 4.73
N HIS A 138 2.53 -12.60 4.10
CA HIS A 138 3.97 -12.84 3.95
C HIS A 138 4.69 -11.69 3.23
N TYR A 139 4.13 -11.21 2.12
CA TYR A 139 4.68 -10.06 1.38
C TYR A 139 4.35 -8.71 2.02
N LYS A 140 3.64 -8.67 3.16
CA LYS A 140 3.23 -7.44 3.87
C LYS A 140 2.48 -6.45 2.97
N TRP A 141 1.60 -6.94 2.11
CA TRP A 141 0.82 -6.11 1.20
C TRP A 141 -0.34 -5.41 1.94
N THR A 142 -0.32 -4.08 1.97
CA THR A 142 -1.40 -3.25 2.54
C THR A 142 -2.30 -2.60 1.48
N LYS A 143 -1.83 -2.47 0.23
CA LYS A 143 -2.59 -1.97 -0.92
C LYS A 143 -2.32 -2.86 -2.14
N PHE A 144 -3.37 -3.36 -2.78
CA PHE A 144 -3.28 -4.21 -3.97
C PHE A 144 -4.59 -4.26 -4.77
N VAL A 145 -4.51 -4.76 -6.01
CA VAL A 145 -5.64 -4.98 -6.91
C VAL A 145 -6.02 -6.46 -6.91
N TYR A 146 -7.31 -6.76 -6.89
CA TYR A 146 -7.84 -8.12 -7.04
C TYR A 146 -8.68 -8.21 -8.32
N MET A 147 -8.17 -8.91 -9.32
CA MET A 147 -8.85 -9.12 -10.60
C MET A 147 -9.47 -10.51 -10.64
N TYR A 148 -10.76 -10.62 -10.99
CA TYR A 148 -11.48 -11.89 -10.92
C TYR A 148 -12.52 -12.10 -12.05
N SER A 149 -12.88 -13.37 -12.24
CA SER A 149 -13.87 -13.84 -13.22
C SER A 149 -15.21 -14.16 -12.54
N SER A 150 -16.21 -13.28 -12.67
CA SER A 150 -17.60 -13.66 -12.38
C SER A 150 -18.60 -13.22 -13.44
N ASP A 151 -19.42 -14.16 -13.89
CA ASP A 151 -20.45 -13.99 -14.92
C ASP A 151 -21.69 -13.18 -14.44
N SER A 152 -21.63 -12.55 -13.25
CA SER A 152 -22.72 -11.77 -12.67
C SER A 152 -22.26 -10.44 -12.03
N ALA A 153 -22.47 -9.34 -12.76
CA ALA A 153 -22.13 -7.99 -12.31
C ALA A 153 -22.93 -7.55 -11.05
N ASP A 154 -24.19 -7.97 -10.92
CA ASP A 154 -25.06 -7.54 -9.82
C ASP A 154 -24.71 -8.18 -8.47
N THR A 155 -24.28 -9.45 -8.48
CA THR A 155 -23.88 -10.16 -7.26
C THR A 155 -22.62 -9.52 -6.65
N THR A 156 -21.71 -9.02 -7.49
CA THR A 156 -20.55 -8.22 -7.07
C THR A 156 -20.97 -7.00 -6.26
N ARG A 157 -21.92 -6.20 -6.75
CA ARG A 157 -22.42 -5.02 -6.03
C ARG A 157 -23.00 -5.40 -4.67
N SER A 158 -23.69 -6.54 -4.57
CA SER A 158 -24.25 -7.03 -3.31
C SER A 158 -23.18 -7.47 -2.30
N ALA A 159 -22.08 -8.09 -2.74
CA ALA A 159 -20.96 -8.49 -1.87
C ALA A 159 -20.18 -7.27 -1.34
N ILE A 160 -19.85 -6.31 -2.23
CA ILE A 160 -19.20 -5.05 -1.84
C ILE A 160 -20.12 -4.24 -0.90
N ALA A 161 -21.43 -4.21 -1.14
CA ALA A 161 -22.42 -3.58 -0.26
C ALA A 161 -22.68 -4.37 1.04
N SER A 162 -22.34 -5.66 1.10
CA SER A 162 -22.35 -6.49 2.32
C SER A 162 -21.16 -6.14 3.22
N GLY A 163 -19.94 -6.12 2.66
CA GLY A 163 -18.74 -5.66 3.35
C GLY A 163 -18.87 -4.21 3.87
N ARG A 164 -19.35 -3.29 3.04
CA ARG A 164 -19.65 -1.91 3.46
C ARG A 164 -20.75 -1.83 4.52
N ARG A 165 -21.78 -2.69 4.50
CA ARG A 165 -22.82 -2.70 5.55
C ARG A 165 -22.31 -3.20 6.90
N ARG A 166 -21.38 -4.16 6.93
CA ARG A 166 -20.69 -4.53 8.18
C ARG A 166 -19.90 -3.35 8.75
N LEU A 167 -19.15 -2.63 7.93
CA LEU A 167 -18.44 -1.41 8.34
C LEU A 167 -19.37 -0.33 8.93
N ILE A 168 -20.52 -0.06 8.29
CA ILE A 168 -21.49 0.94 8.78
C ILE A 168 -22.14 0.49 10.11
N GLY A 169 -22.38 -0.81 10.29
CA GLY A 169 -22.90 -1.37 11.55
C GLY A 169 -21.95 -1.18 12.74
N TRP A 170 -20.63 -1.29 12.52
CA TRP A 170 -19.63 -1.05 13.56
C TRP A 170 -19.37 0.45 13.79
N ALA A 171 -19.43 1.29 12.76
CA ALA A 171 -19.28 2.73 12.89
C ALA A 171 -20.44 3.38 13.68
N HIS A 172 -21.69 2.95 13.46
CA HIS A 172 -22.85 3.52 14.16
C HIS A 172 -22.99 3.11 15.63
N LEU A 173 -22.35 2.01 16.05
CA LEU A 173 -22.28 1.60 17.46
C LEU A 173 -21.17 2.31 18.26
N TYR A 174 -20.26 3.03 17.59
CA TYR A 174 -19.18 3.79 18.24
C TYR A 174 -19.37 5.31 18.26
N SER A 175 -20.46 5.84 17.67
CA SER A 175 -20.76 7.30 17.67
C SER A 175 -22.03 7.68 18.45
N SER A 176 -22.56 6.78 19.29
CA SER A 176 -23.87 6.94 19.95
C SER A 176 -23.86 6.61 21.46
N SER A 177 -22.72 6.79 22.14
CA SER A 177 -22.62 6.69 23.61
C SER A 177 -21.68 7.70 24.30
N LEU A 178 -21.46 8.87 23.68
CA LEU A 178 -20.75 10.01 24.32
C LEU A 178 -21.71 11.19 24.58
N GLY A 179 -22.57 10.99 25.57
CA GLY A 179 -23.34 12.04 26.23
C GLY A 179 -23.19 11.89 27.74
N CYS A 180 -22.14 12.49 28.31
CA CYS A 180 -21.90 12.42 29.75
C CYS A 180 -22.85 13.36 30.51
N SER A 181 -23.55 12.80 31.50
CA SER A 181 -24.10 13.53 32.64
C SER A 181 -23.94 12.67 33.89
N ASP A 182 -23.06 13.11 34.78
CA ASP A 182 -22.86 12.78 36.20
C ASP A 182 -23.20 11.39 36.78
N GLY A 183 -22.18 10.78 37.41
CA GLY A 183 -22.34 10.12 38.71
C GLY A 183 -22.00 8.63 38.81
N GLY A 184 -21.04 8.31 39.69
CA GLY A 184 -20.98 6.99 40.36
C GLY A 184 -19.86 6.03 39.92
N PHE A 185 -18.79 5.98 40.71
CA PHE A 185 -17.87 4.84 40.72
C PHE A 185 -18.56 3.60 41.28
N TYR A 186 -18.69 2.51 40.51
CA TYR A 186 -18.61 1.14 41.04
C TYR A 186 -17.92 0.20 40.06
N LYS A 187 -17.12 -0.72 40.61
CA LYS A 187 -16.23 -1.64 39.90
C LYS A 187 -16.84 -3.03 39.98
N TYR A 188 -17.20 -3.65 38.85
CA TYR A 188 -17.48 -5.09 38.80
C TYR A 188 -16.93 -5.74 37.53
N SER A 189 -16.58 -7.02 37.67
CA SER A 189 -15.86 -7.85 36.71
C SER A 189 -16.77 -8.79 35.92
N SER A 190 -16.16 -9.55 35.01
CA SER A 190 -16.67 -10.67 34.20
C SER A 190 -17.54 -10.34 32.98
N MET A 191 -17.04 -10.80 31.82
CA MET A 191 -17.89 -11.23 30.70
C MET A 191 -18.74 -12.41 31.18
N ASP A 192 -20.07 -12.31 31.07
CA ASP A 192 -21.00 -13.44 30.81
C ASP A 192 -22.47 -12.96 30.87
N THR A 193 -22.90 -12.07 29.96
CA THR A 193 -24.34 -11.83 29.69
C THR A 193 -24.56 -11.01 28.40
N ALA A 194 -24.55 -11.67 27.24
CA ALA A 194 -24.80 -11.00 25.94
C ALA A 194 -25.62 -11.83 24.93
N CYS A 195 -26.35 -12.86 25.38
CA CYS A 195 -27.14 -13.74 24.50
C CYS A 195 -28.64 -13.81 24.84
N ALA A 196 -29.19 -12.86 25.61
CA ALA A 196 -30.56 -12.96 26.16
C ALA A 196 -31.52 -11.82 25.76
N VAL A 197 -31.20 -10.98 24.77
CA VAL A 197 -32.04 -9.82 24.37
C VAL A 197 -32.20 -9.70 22.85
N ILE A 198 -32.45 -10.83 22.16
CA ILE A 198 -32.89 -10.83 20.74
C ILE A 198 -34.15 -11.70 20.58
N ASP A 199 -35.14 -11.50 21.46
CA ASP A 199 -36.45 -12.18 21.35
C ASP A 199 -37.66 -11.34 21.84
N GLN A 200 -37.49 -10.02 22.00
CA GLN A 200 -38.57 -9.13 22.51
C GLN A 200 -38.73 -7.78 21.76
N LEU A 201 -38.18 -7.62 20.56
CA LEU A 201 -38.39 -6.43 19.70
C LEU A 201 -39.17 -6.75 18.41
N SER A 202 -40.24 -7.54 18.55
CA SER A 202 -41.23 -7.81 17.48
C SER A 202 -42.47 -6.90 17.55
N ALA A 203 -42.46 -5.86 18.39
CA ALA A 203 -43.62 -5.01 18.64
C ALA A 203 -43.25 -3.53 18.87
N LEU A 204 -42.85 -2.82 17.80
CA LEU A 204 -42.95 -1.35 17.72
C LEU A 204 -42.95 -0.91 16.26
N GLN A 205 -44.09 -0.37 15.81
CA GLN A 205 -44.38 -0.09 14.41
C GLN A 205 -44.18 1.41 14.14
N VAL A 206 -42.99 1.80 13.67
CA VAL A 206 -42.62 3.19 13.37
C VAL A 206 -42.36 3.35 11.87
N PRO A 207 -43.04 4.29 11.16
CA PRO A 207 -42.84 4.49 9.73
C PRO A 207 -41.66 5.42 9.44
N CYS A 208 -40.58 4.89 8.87
CA CYS A 208 -39.51 5.71 8.29
C CYS A 208 -39.82 6.05 6.83
N ASN A 209 -40.16 7.32 6.56
CA ASN A 209 -40.24 7.87 5.21
C ASN A 209 -38.87 8.39 4.75
N LEU A 210 -38.24 7.72 3.78
CA LEU A 210 -37.22 8.26 2.86
C LEU A 210 -37.22 7.39 1.58
N PRO A 211 -36.95 7.97 0.38
CA PRO A 211 -37.39 7.37 -0.88
C PRO A 211 -36.37 6.42 -1.53
N GLN A 212 -36.92 5.52 -2.36
CA GLN A 212 -36.25 4.72 -3.39
C GLN A 212 -35.06 3.84 -2.95
N CYS A 213 -35.40 2.63 -2.49
CA CYS A 213 -34.59 1.45 -2.73
C CYS A 213 -35.38 0.48 -3.63
N GLU A 214 -34.99 0.33 -4.88
CA GLU A 214 -35.51 -0.76 -5.72
C GLU A 214 -34.96 -2.09 -5.19
N THR A 215 -35.87 -2.96 -4.75
CA THR A 215 -35.59 -4.36 -4.42
C THR A 215 -36.53 -5.20 -5.25
N GLU A 216 -35.99 -5.99 -6.19
CA GLU A 216 -36.81 -6.92 -6.96
C GLU A 216 -37.34 -8.04 -6.05
N PHE A 217 -38.66 -8.07 -5.88
CA PHE A 217 -39.39 -9.20 -5.31
C PHE A 217 -39.98 -10.02 -6.45
N THR A 218 -39.69 -11.33 -6.50
CA THR A 218 -40.40 -12.26 -7.40
C THR A 218 -41.47 -13.00 -6.61
N GLU A 219 -42.73 -12.60 -6.79
CA GLU A 219 -43.87 -13.22 -6.10
C GLU A 219 -44.48 -14.33 -6.97
N LEU A 220 -44.14 -15.60 -6.68
CA LEU A 220 -44.77 -16.75 -7.34
C LEU A 220 -46.08 -17.12 -6.64
N ARG A 221 -47.20 -16.73 -7.25
CA ARG A 221 -48.55 -17.00 -6.75
C ARG A 221 -49.11 -18.29 -7.36
N SER A 222 -49.27 -19.34 -6.56
CA SER A 222 -50.10 -20.50 -6.94
C SER A 222 -51.58 -20.13 -6.83
N PRO A 223 -52.49 -20.57 -7.73
CA PRO A 223 -53.83 -19.99 -7.82
C PRO A 223 -54.81 -20.28 -6.68
N ASN A 224 -54.47 -21.08 -5.65
CA ASN A 224 -55.52 -21.68 -4.80
C ASN A 224 -55.19 -22.01 -3.32
N GLN A 225 -54.19 -21.41 -2.66
CA GLN A 225 -54.07 -21.48 -1.19
C GLN A 225 -53.59 -20.17 -0.55
N ASN A 226 -54.13 -19.86 0.64
CA ASN A 226 -54.06 -18.54 1.28
C ASN A 226 -52.85 -18.35 2.22
N HIS A 227 -51.68 -18.88 1.83
CA HIS A 227 -50.43 -18.75 2.59
C HIS A 227 -49.28 -18.23 1.71
N SER A 228 -48.74 -17.06 2.06
CA SER A 228 -47.52 -16.53 1.48
C SER A 228 -46.30 -17.14 2.19
N VAL A 229 -45.54 -17.98 1.49
CA VAL A 229 -44.24 -18.44 1.98
C VAL A 229 -43.17 -17.45 1.50
N LYS A 230 -42.69 -16.60 2.42
CA LYS A 230 -41.54 -15.72 2.16
C LYS A 230 -40.25 -16.52 2.15
N CYS A 231 -39.89 -17.09 0.99
CA CYS A 231 -38.59 -17.69 0.78
C CYS A 231 -37.49 -16.62 0.74
N PHE A 232 -36.65 -16.58 1.77
CA PHE A 232 -35.37 -15.86 1.70
C PHE A 232 -34.45 -16.61 0.72
N SER A 233 -34.37 -16.14 -0.52
CA SER A 233 -33.41 -16.66 -1.50
C SER A 233 -32.01 -16.18 -1.12
N ARG A 234 -31.34 -16.95 -0.25
CA ARG A 234 -29.91 -16.78 0.05
C ARG A 234 -29.14 -17.23 -1.19
N LYS A 235 -28.95 -16.31 -2.14
CA LYS A 235 -28.20 -16.56 -3.40
C LYS A 235 -26.84 -17.20 -3.04
N PRO A 236 -26.57 -18.46 -3.45
CA PRO A 236 -25.30 -19.11 -3.14
C PRO A 236 -24.16 -18.40 -3.87
N ALA A 237 -23.04 -18.25 -3.17
CA ALA A 237 -21.91 -17.47 -3.67
C ALA A 237 -21.13 -18.23 -4.75
N GLN A 238 -20.86 -17.55 -5.86
CA GLN A 238 -20.00 -18.04 -6.93
C GLN A 238 -18.53 -18.06 -6.46
N GLN A 239 -17.70 -18.98 -6.95
CA GLN A 239 -16.31 -19.19 -6.49
C GLN A 239 -15.47 -17.90 -6.36
N GLY A 240 -15.36 -17.09 -7.43
CA GLY A 240 -14.59 -15.85 -7.37
C GLY A 240 -15.16 -14.83 -6.38
N LEU A 241 -16.46 -14.94 -6.06
CA LEU A 241 -17.13 -14.09 -5.07
C LEU A 241 -16.91 -14.59 -3.62
N THR A 242 -16.78 -15.90 -3.37
CA THR A 242 -16.45 -16.41 -2.02
C THR A 242 -15.03 -16.00 -1.63
N VAL A 243 -14.07 -16.22 -2.52
CA VAL A 243 -12.66 -15.86 -2.29
C VAL A 243 -12.52 -14.34 -2.15
N LEU A 244 -13.14 -13.55 -3.03
CA LEU A 244 -13.16 -12.09 -2.91
C LEU A 244 -13.83 -11.62 -1.61
N GLN A 245 -14.98 -12.18 -1.21
CA GLN A 245 -15.65 -11.80 0.04
C GLN A 245 -14.74 -12.08 1.25
N LYS A 246 -14.07 -13.24 1.29
CA LYS A 246 -13.14 -13.58 2.37
C LYS A 246 -11.93 -12.63 2.41
N ILE A 247 -11.37 -12.28 1.25
CA ILE A 247 -10.29 -11.29 1.13
C ILE A 247 -10.75 -9.89 1.56
N LEU A 248 -11.97 -9.46 1.19
CA LEU A 248 -12.52 -8.16 1.58
C LEU A 248 -12.87 -8.09 3.07
N ASP A 249 -13.39 -9.18 3.66
CA ASP A 249 -13.63 -9.29 5.10
C ASP A 249 -12.29 -9.16 5.87
N THR A 250 -11.26 -9.92 5.47
CA THR A 250 -9.91 -9.82 6.06
C THR A 250 -9.25 -8.46 5.80
N ALA A 251 -9.49 -7.84 4.65
CA ALA A 251 -9.02 -6.48 4.35
C ALA A 251 -9.67 -5.44 5.26
N ALA A 252 -10.95 -5.59 5.61
CA ALA A 252 -11.61 -4.72 6.59
C ALA A 252 -11.03 -4.91 7.99
N GLU A 253 -10.78 -6.14 8.43
CA GLU A 253 -10.13 -6.46 9.72
C GLU A 253 -8.69 -5.91 9.80
N LYS A 254 -7.94 -5.97 8.70
CA LYS A 254 -6.51 -5.58 8.63
C LYS A 254 -6.24 -4.21 8.01
N SER A 255 -7.29 -3.44 7.74
CA SER A 255 -7.22 -2.10 7.12
C SER A 255 -6.47 -2.07 5.77
N TRP A 256 -6.58 -3.12 4.96
CA TRP A 256 -6.01 -3.19 3.62
C TRP A 256 -6.88 -2.44 2.59
N GLN A 257 -6.22 -1.79 1.62
CA GLN A 257 -6.86 -1.14 0.49
C GLN A 257 -6.89 -2.09 -0.72
N VAL A 258 -8.06 -2.63 -1.05
CA VAL A 258 -8.24 -3.60 -2.14
C VAL A 258 -9.08 -3.00 -3.28
N THR A 259 -8.49 -2.87 -4.46
CA THR A 259 -9.20 -2.48 -5.69
C THR A 259 -9.73 -3.73 -6.39
N SER A 260 -11.04 -4.00 -6.35
CA SER A 260 -11.64 -5.17 -7.01
C SER A 260 -12.07 -4.88 -8.45
N ILE A 261 -11.64 -5.70 -9.42
CA ILE A 261 -11.99 -5.56 -10.85
C ILE A 261 -12.52 -6.89 -11.40
N ASN A 262 -13.74 -6.87 -11.95
CA ASN A 262 -14.27 -8.00 -12.73
C ASN A 262 -13.89 -7.83 -14.20
N PHE A 263 -13.25 -8.81 -14.82
CA PHE A 263 -12.91 -8.78 -16.26
C PHE A 263 -13.84 -9.63 -17.14
N ASP A 264 -14.85 -10.31 -16.60
CA ASP A 264 -15.87 -10.99 -17.42
C ASP A 264 -16.76 -9.97 -18.14
N THR A 265 -16.97 -8.80 -17.53
CA THR A 265 -17.69 -7.65 -18.10
C THR A 265 -16.83 -6.76 -19.00
N LEU A 266 -15.53 -7.04 -19.15
CA LEU A 266 -14.60 -6.20 -19.90
C LEU A 266 -14.34 -6.80 -21.29
N THR A 267 -14.61 -6.02 -22.33
CA THR A 267 -14.00 -6.25 -23.65
C THR A 267 -12.47 -6.12 -23.53
N GLU A 268 -11.72 -6.66 -24.48
CA GLU A 268 -10.25 -6.56 -24.51
C GLU A 268 -9.79 -5.09 -24.37
N ALA A 269 -10.41 -4.17 -25.12
CA ALA A 269 -10.15 -2.73 -25.00
C ALA A 269 -10.45 -2.15 -23.61
N ALA A 270 -11.53 -2.59 -22.95
CA ALA A 270 -11.88 -2.14 -21.60
C ALA A 270 -10.93 -2.70 -20.52
N PHE A 271 -10.40 -3.92 -20.71
CA PHE A 271 -9.35 -4.49 -19.89
C PHE A 271 -8.04 -3.70 -20.03
N LEU A 272 -7.64 -3.37 -21.27
CA LEU A 272 -6.45 -2.56 -21.54
C LEU A 272 -6.55 -1.16 -20.91
N ASN A 273 -7.70 -0.50 -21.03
CA ASN A 273 -7.95 0.78 -20.37
C ASN A 273 -7.87 0.69 -18.84
N SER A 274 -8.39 -0.40 -18.26
CA SER A 274 -8.32 -0.66 -16.81
C SER A 274 -6.87 -0.83 -16.34
N ILE A 275 -6.04 -1.57 -17.08
CA ILE A 275 -4.60 -1.72 -16.81
C ILE A 275 -3.86 -0.37 -16.91
N GLN A 276 -4.26 0.49 -17.86
CA GLN A 276 -3.68 1.84 -17.99
C GLN A 276 -4.11 2.78 -16.84
N GLU A 277 -5.33 2.64 -16.32
CA GLU A 277 -5.80 3.38 -15.14
C GLU A 277 -5.08 2.94 -13.86
N LEU A 278 -4.75 1.66 -13.72
CA LEU A 278 -3.94 1.17 -12.61
C LEU A 278 -2.51 1.72 -12.67
N ASP A 279 -1.93 1.89 -13.85
CA ASP A 279 -0.60 2.49 -14.03
C ASP A 279 -0.60 4.00 -13.69
N SER A 280 -1.66 4.74 -14.02
CA SER A 280 -1.79 6.15 -13.59
C SER A 280 -1.90 6.29 -12.06
N LYS A 281 -2.53 5.31 -11.41
CA LYS A 281 -2.60 5.14 -9.93
C LYS A 281 -1.35 4.47 -9.33
N LYS A 282 -0.39 4.04 -10.15
CA LYS A 282 0.81 3.23 -9.80
C LYS A 282 0.50 2.01 -8.92
N GLU A 283 -0.60 1.33 -9.19
CA GLU A 283 -1.06 0.12 -8.49
C GLU A 283 -0.42 -1.12 -9.12
N ASN A 284 0.83 -1.40 -8.73
CA ASN A 284 1.65 -2.44 -9.37
C ASN A 284 1.56 -3.84 -8.70
N LYS A 285 0.76 -3.98 -7.63
CA LYS A 285 0.55 -5.22 -6.87
C LYS A 285 -0.81 -5.81 -7.24
N ILE A 286 -0.82 -6.93 -7.96
CA ILE A 286 -2.04 -7.43 -8.63
C ILE A 286 -2.22 -8.93 -8.35
N ILE A 287 -3.40 -9.33 -7.89
CA ILE A 287 -3.83 -10.73 -7.77
C ILE A 287 -4.74 -11.07 -8.96
N LEU A 288 -4.47 -12.17 -9.65
CA LEU A 288 -5.24 -12.67 -10.79
C LEU A 288 -5.95 -13.99 -10.42
N ASP A 289 -7.27 -13.95 -10.25
CA ASP A 289 -8.14 -15.10 -9.98
C ASP A 289 -9.02 -15.44 -11.19
N CYS A 290 -8.59 -16.40 -12.00
CA CYS A 290 -9.31 -16.78 -13.21
C CYS A 290 -8.95 -18.20 -13.67
N GLU A 291 -9.81 -18.81 -14.50
CA GLU A 291 -9.58 -20.15 -15.01
C GLU A 291 -8.33 -20.24 -15.91
N LEU A 292 -7.65 -21.40 -15.89
CA LEU A 292 -6.31 -21.60 -16.47
C LEU A 292 -6.19 -21.14 -17.93
N GLU A 293 -7.22 -21.39 -18.75
CA GLU A 293 -7.20 -21.04 -20.17
C GLU A 293 -7.33 -19.53 -20.38
N ARG A 294 -8.21 -18.88 -19.61
CA ARG A 294 -8.36 -17.42 -19.59
C ARG A 294 -7.13 -16.72 -19.00
N LEU A 295 -6.46 -17.32 -18.02
CA LEU A 295 -5.24 -16.76 -17.41
C LEU A 295 -4.12 -16.64 -18.44
N ASN A 296 -3.90 -17.66 -19.28
CA ASN A 296 -2.91 -17.59 -20.34
C ASN A 296 -3.20 -16.44 -21.32
N SER A 297 -4.46 -16.22 -21.72
CA SER A 297 -4.85 -15.09 -22.57
C SER A 297 -4.59 -13.73 -21.90
N ILE A 298 -4.99 -13.57 -20.63
CA ILE A 298 -4.79 -12.33 -19.86
C ILE A 298 -3.29 -12.03 -19.68
N LEU A 299 -2.48 -13.05 -19.37
CA LEU A 299 -1.02 -12.92 -19.24
C LEU A 299 -0.39 -12.45 -20.56
N ASN A 300 -0.81 -12.99 -21.71
CA ASN A 300 -0.35 -12.54 -23.02
C ASN A 300 -0.69 -11.06 -23.29
N LEU A 301 -1.90 -10.60 -22.92
CA LEU A 301 -2.31 -9.19 -23.05
C LEU A 301 -1.46 -8.25 -22.16
N ILE A 302 -1.21 -8.63 -20.91
CA ILE A 302 -0.35 -7.88 -19.97
C ILE A 302 1.09 -7.77 -20.51
N ALA A 303 1.62 -8.86 -21.08
CA ALA A 303 2.94 -8.88 -21.71
C ALA A 303 2.99 -7.99 -22.97
N ALA A 304 1.97 -8.02 -23.82
CA ALA A 304 1.87 -7.18 -25.01
C ALA A 304 1.91 -5.67 -24.68
N GLN A 305 1.30 -5.27 -23.56
CA GLN A 305 1.34 -3.88 -23.05
C GLN A 305 2.64 -3.51 -22.29
N LYS A 306 3.63 -4.42 -22.25
CA LYS A 306 4.86 -4.27 -21.47
C LYS A 306 4.61 -3.97 -19.98
N LYS A 307 3.53 -4.52 -19.40
CA LYS A 307 3.21 -4.41 -17.96
C LYS A 307 3.75 -5.60 -17.15
N ASN A 308 4.83 -6.19 -17.64
CA ASN A 308 5.59 -7.30 -17.06
C ASN A 308 6.97 -6.85 -16.52
N LEU A 309 7.16 -5.54 -16.30
CA LEU A 309 8.41 -4.91 -15.84
C LEU A 309 8.64 -5.10 -14.33
N LYS A 310 9.90 -4.93 -13.89
CA LYS A 310 10.37 -5.11 -12.50
C LYS A 310 9.55 -4.44 -11.39
N ASN A 311 8.83 -3.36 -11.69
CA ASN A 311 8.01 -2.64 -10.72
C ASN A 311 6.69 -3.37 -10.38
N TYR A 312 6.29 -4.38 -11.17
CA TYR A 312 5.09 -5.18 -10.96
C TYR A 312 5.35 -6.44 -10.13
N HIS A 313 4.38 -6.78 -9.28
CA HIS A 313 4.32 -8.05 -8.55
C HIS A 313 2.94 -8.67 -8.73
N PHE A 314 2.89 -9.82 -9.40
CA PHE A 314 1.67 -10.59 -9.64
C PHE A 314 1.57 -11.80 -8.71
N ILE A 315 0.37 -12.05 -8.16
CA ILE A 315 0.03 -13.32 -7.50
C ILE A 315 -1.01 -14.03 -8.38
N LEU A 316 -0.69 -15.24 -8.84
CA LEU A 316 -1.56 -16.05 -9.68
C LEU A 316 -2.36 -17.03 -8.80
N ALA A 317 -3.66 -16.79 -8.65
CA ALA A 317 -4.55 -17.55 -7.78
C ALA A 317 -5.04 -18.86 -8.43
N ASN A 318 -4.12 -19.67 -8.94
CA ASN A 318 -4.38 -20.97 -9.56
C ASN A 318 -3.48 -22.05 -8.98
N LEU A 319 -3.97 -23.29 -8.89
CA LEU A 319 -3.27 -24.46 -8.35
C LEU A 319 -2.27 -25.13 -9.32
N GLY A 320 -2.13 -24.59 -10.53
CA GLY A 320 -1.29 -25.11 -11.61
C GLY A 320 -0.34 -24.06 -12.17
N PHE A 321 0.49 -23.45 -11.32
CA PHE A 321 1.51 -22.47 -11.75
C PHE A 321 2.42 -22.99 -12.88
N LEU A 322 2.75 -24.29 -12.84
CA LEU A 322 3.59 -24.94 -13.85
C LEU A 322 2.84 -25.30 -15.14
N ASP A 323 1.51 -25.13 -15.19
CA ASP A 323 0.67 -25.33 -16.37
C ASP A 323 0.53 -24.05 -17.23
N LEU A 324 1.13 -22.94 -16.79
CA LEU A 324 1.05 -21.61 -17.43
C LEU A 324 2.27 -21.28 -18.29
N ASN A 325 2.05 -20.53 -19.39
CA ASN A 325 3.15 -20.03 -20.23
C ASN A 325 3.72 -18.71 -19.68
N LEU A 326 4.75 -18.80 -18.85
CA LEU A 326 5.41 -17.63 -18.21
C LEU A 326 6.69 -17.15 -18.94
N THR A 327 6.86 -17.51 -20.22
CA THR A 327 8.09 -17.21 -20.99
C THR A 327 8.34 -15.72 -21.18
N GLU A 328 7.33 -14.92 -21.53
CA GLU A 328 7.47 -13.47 -21.70
C GLU A 328 7.64 -12.72 -20.37
N PHE A 329 7.06 -13.23 -19.27
CA PHE A 329 7.27 -12.63 -17.95
C PHE A 329 8.67 -12.87 -17.40
N ARG A 330 9.27 -14.03 -17.70
CA ARG A 330 10.67 -14.33 -17.36
C ARG A 330 11.64 -13.31 -17.95
N LYS A 331 11.32 -12.73 -19.12
CA LYS A 331 12.10 -11.66 -19.77
C LYS A 331 11.85 -10.27 -19.15
N GLY A 332 10.61 -9.99 -18.73
CA GLY A 332 10.21 -8.67 -18.23
C GLY A 332 10.73 -8.35 -16.82
N GLY A 333 10.93 -9.37 -15.99
CA GLY A 333 11.52 -9.23 -14.65
C GLY A 333 10.56 -8.78 -13.55
N ALA A 334 9.24 -8.72 -13.80
CA ALA A 334 8.23 -8.64 -12.76
C ALA A 334 8.33 -9.84 -11.79
N ASN A 335 8.06 -9.60 -10.51
CA ASN A 335 7.92 -10.68 -9.54
C ASN A 335 6.60 -11.42 -9.79
N ILE A 336 6.64 -12.74 -9.90
CA ILE A 336 5.42 -13.55 -10.02
C ILE A 336 5.47 -14.70 -9.03
N THR A 337 4.47 -14.73 -8.17
CA THR A 337 4.19 -15.82 -7.25
C THR A 337 2.97 -16.60 -7.73
N GLY A 338 2.97 -17.91 -7.58
CA GLY A 338 1.78 -18.73 -7.81
C GLY A 338 1.78 -20.00 -6.98
N LEU A 339 0.65 -20.71 -7.06
CA LEU A 339 0.39 -21.90 -6.26
C LEU A 339 0.50 -23.17 -7.13
N GLN A 340 1.01 -24.24 -6.54
CA GLN A 340 1.19 -25.52 -7.22
C GLN A 340 0.78 -26.66 -6.30
N LEU A 341 -0.30 -27.36 -6.68
CA LEU A 341 -0.84 -28.48 -5.92
C LEU A 341 0.02 -29.74 -6.11
N MET A 342 0.24 -30.16 -7.35
CA MET A 342 1.02 -31.36 -7.66
C MET A 342 2.51 -31.16 -7.38
N ASN A 343 3.12 -32.09 -6.65
CA ASN A 343 4.57 -32.09 -6.42
C ASN A 343 5.30 -32.96 -7.45
N TYR A 344 5.81 -32.35 -8.53
CA TYR A 344 6.58 -33.05 -9.56
C TYR A 344 7.93 -33.62 -9.07
N THR A 345 8.39 -33.30 -7.85
CA THR A 345 9.59 -33.93 -7.27
C THR A 345 9.30 -35.27 -6.59
N ASP A 346 8.04 -35.65 -6.45
CA ASP A 346 7.64 -36.92 -5.86
C ASP A 346 7.85 -38.07 -6.87
N PRO A 347 8.60 -39.14 -6.52
CA PRO A 347 8.81 -40.28 -7.41
C PRO A 347 7.52 -40.99 -7.87
N MET A 348 6.46 -40.98 -7.05
CA MET A 348 5.16 -41.55 -7.42
C MET A 348 4.49 -40.69 -8.50
N VAL A 349 4.48 -39.37 -8.32
CA VAL A 349 3.94 -38.42 -9.29
C VAL A 349 4.71 -38.47 -10.61
N SER A 350 6.05 -38.53 -10.56
CA SER A 350 6.88 -38.63 -11.78
C SER A 350 6.55 -39.88 -12.58
N ARG A 351 6.52 -41.07 -11.95
CA ARG A 351 6.20 -42.33 -12.63
C ARG A 351 4.82 -42.29 -13.28
N THR A 352 3.80 -41.81 -12.57
CA THR A 352 2.44 -41.72 -13.13
C THR A 352 2.35 -40.71 -14.28
N ILE A 353 3.20 -39.69 -14.30
CA ILE A 353 3.32 -38.77 -15.46
C ILE A 353 4.02 -39.46 -16.64
N ASP A 354 5.06 -40.26 -16.39
CA ASP A 354 5.73 -41.05 -17.42
C ASP A 354 4.75 -42.10 -18.02
N ASP A 355 4.03 -42.83 -17.18
CA ASP A 355 2.95 -43.76 -17.58
C ASP A 355 1.85 -43.05 -18.40
N TRP A 356 1.48 -41.82 -18.03
CA TRP A 356 0.55 -40.98 -18.79
C TRP A 356 1.11 -40.55 -20.15
N LEU A 357 2.39 -40.21 -20.22
CA LEU A 357 3.08 -39.86 -21.46
C LEU A 357 3.24 -41.08 -22.38
N GLU A 358 3.38 -42.29 -21.84
CA GLU A 358 3.41 -43.53 -22.63
C GLU A 358 2.01 -44.00 -23.06
N PHE A 359 0.97 -43.78 -22.25
CA PHE A 359 -0.41 -44.23 -22.49
C PHE A 359 -0.87 -44.01 -23.94
N ASP A 360 -1.18 -45.12 -24.63
CA ASP A 360 -1.45 -45.12 -26.07
C ASP A 360 -2.94 -44.94 -26.35
N SER A 361 -3.38 -43.68 -26.43
CA SER A 361 -4.71 -43.31 -26.90
C SER A 361 -4.80 -43.43 -28.43
N LYS A 362 -4.88 -44.66 -28.94
CA LYS A 362 -5.01 -44.97 -30.39
C LYS A 362 -6.18 -44.28 -31.11
N ASP A 363 -7.08 -43.65 -30.36
CA ASP A 363 -8.25 -42.92 -30.85
C ASP A 363 -7.98 -41.41 -31.13
N LEU A 364 -6.87 -40.81 -30.67
CA LEU A 364 -6.66 -39.35 -30.71
C LEU A 364 -5.59 -38.88 -31.71
N LYS A 365 -5.94 -37.81 -32.45
CA LYS A 365 -5.08 -37.14 -33.45
C LYS A 365 -4.29 -35.94 -32.89
N SER A 366 -4.31 -35.72 -31.58
CA SER A 366 -3.71 -34.56 -30.92
C SER A 366 -2.29 -34.85 -30.38
N PRO A 367 -1.38 -33.85 -30.34
CA PRO A 367 -0.09 -34.02 -29.67
C PRO A 367 -0.29 -34.20 -28.16
N LYS A 368 0.39 -35.18 -27.57
CA LYS A 368 0.29 -35.54 -26.14
C LYS A 368 0.54 -34.32 -25.25
N ARG A 369 -0.41 -34.00 -24.38
CA ARG A 369 -0.38 -32.84 -23.46
C ARG A 369 0.17 -33.28 -22.10
N ARG A 370 0.93 -32.39 -21.45
CA ARG A 370 1.36 -32.57 -20.06
C ARG A 370 0.12 -32.67 -19.15
N LEU A 371 0.17 -33.58 -18.18
CA LEU A 371 -0.86 -33.73 -17.15
C LEU A 371 -1.05 -32.42 -16.37
N LYS A 372 -2.18 -31.74 -16.60
CA LYS A 372 -2.63 -30.55 -15.85
C LYS A 372 -3.12 -30.93 -14.45
N TYR A 373 -3.10 -29.97 -13.51
CA TYR A 373 -3.60 -30.19 -12.13
C TYR A 373 -5.08 -30.65 -12.08
N THR A 374 -5.93 -30.22 -13.01
CA THR A 374 -7.33 -30.64 -13.10
C THR A 374 -7.49 -32.11 -13.48
N GLY A 375 -6.62 -32.62 -14.36
CA GLY A 375 -6.56 -34.04 -14.69
C GLY A 375 -6.08 -34.89 -13.51
N ALA A 376 -5.05 -34.44 -12.80
CA ALA A 376 -4.59 -35.14 -11.59
C ALA A 376 -5.64 -35.19 -10.49
N LEU A 377 -6.47 -34.14 -10.33
CA LEU A 377 -7.65 -34.19 -9.49
C LEU A 377 -8.63 -35.27 -9.99
N THR A 378 -8.92 -35.38 -11.29
CA THR A 378 -9.76 -36.46 -11.84
C THR A 378 -9.18 -37.86 -11.57
N TYR A 379 -7.87 -38.04 -11.70
CA TYR A 379 -7.17 -39.30 -11.39
C TYR A 379 -7.35 -39.68 -9.92
N ASP A 380 -7.07 -38.75 -9.00
CA ASP A 380 -7.30 -38.94 -7.57
C ASP A 380 -8.81 -39.17 -7.28
N GLY A 381 -9.73 -38.56 -8.04
CA GLY A 381 -11.17 -38.78 -7.94
C GLY A 381 -11.62 -40.20 -8.27
N VAL A 382 -11.05 -40.82 -9.29
CA VAL A 382 -11.29 -42.26 -9.59
C VAL A 382 -10.76 -43.12 -8.46
N ARG A 383 -9.58 -42.80 -7.92
CA ARG A 383 -8.99 -43.50 -6.77
C ARG A 383 -9.82 -43.34 -5.50
N VAL A 384 -10.41 -42.16 -5.24
CA VAL A 384 -11.40 -41.94 -4.15
C VAL A 384 -12.58 -42.88 -4.30
N MET A 385 -13.20 -42.96 -5.49
CA MET A 385 -14.31 -43.89 -5.73
C MET A 385 -13.90 -45.35 -5.51
N ALA A 386 -12.77 -45.77 -6.07
CA ALA A 386 -12.25 -47.13 -5.93
C ALA A 386 -12.05 -47.48 -4.45
N THR A 387 -11.36 -46.63 -3.69
CA THR A 387 -11.11 -46.85 -2.25
C THR A 387 -12.41 -46.86 -1.43
N ALA A 388 -13.38 -45.99 -1.72
CA ALA A 388 -14.68 -46.00 -1.04
C ALA A 388 -15.45 -47.32 -1.27
N PHE A 389 -15.54 -47.78 -2.51
CA PHE A 389 -16.22 -49.04 -2.83
C PHE A 389 -15.48 -50.28 -2.30
N GLN A 390 -14.14 -50.24 -2.24
CA GLN A 390 -13.37 -51.27 -1.52
C GLN A 390 -13.66 -51.27 -0.01
N ASN A 391 -13.81 -50.11 0.61
CA ASN A 391 -14.09 -50.00 2.04
C ASN A 391 -15.50 -50.52 2.36
N LEU A 392 -16.51 -50.19 1.55
CA LEU A 392 -17.86 -50.76 1.64
C LEU A 392 -17.84 -52.30 1.53
N ARG A 393 -17.05 -52.83 0.58
CA ARG A 393 -16.85 -54.28 0.41
C ARG A 393 -16.18 -54.92 1.63
N LYS A 394 -15.14 -54.30 2.20
CA LYS A 394 -14.46 -54.77 3.43
C LYS A 394 -15.41 -54.77 4.64
N GLN A 395 -16.25 -53.74 4.76
CA GLN A 395 -17.28 -53.59 5.79
C GLN A 395 -18.52 -54.50 5.56
N ARG A 396 -18.60 -55.20 4.43
CA ARG A 396 -19.73 -56.07 4.02
C ARG A 396 -21.07 -55.33 3.91
N ILE A 397 -21.04 -54.04 3.56
CA ILE A 397 -22.25 -53.25 3.33
C ILE A 397 -22.83 -53.60 1.95
N ASP A 398 -24.05 -54.13 1.92
CA ASP A 398 -24.76 -54.47 0.68
C ASP A 398 -25.27 -53.19 -0.01
N ILE A 399 -24.59 -52.79 -1.08
CA ILE A 399 -25.02 -51.70 -1.97
C ILE A 399 -25.91 -52.17 -3.13
N SER A 400 -26.22 -53.46 -3.24
CA SER A 400 -26.93 -54.01 -4.40
C SER A 400 -28.31 -53.38 -4.60
N ARG A 401 -28.54 -52.85 -5.82
CA ARG A 401 -29.81 -52.20 -6.16
C ARG A 401 -30.88 -53.27 -6.47
N ARG A 402 -31.90 -53.38 -5.62
CA ARG A 402 -32.97 -54.40 -5.74
C ARG A 402 -34.07 -54.07 -6.75
N GLY A 403 -33.77 -53.21 -7.73
CA GLY A 403 -34.71 -52.76 -8.77
C GLY A 403 -34.13 -51.65 -9.64
N ASN A 404 -34.83 -51.28 -10.70
CA ASN A 404 -34.47 -50.14 -11.56
C ASN A 404 -34.56 -48.82 -10.78
N ALA A 405 -33.84 -47.80 -11.23
CA ALA A 405 -33.80 -46.50 -10.56
C ALA A 405 -35.13 -45.73 -10.58
N GLY A 406 -35.99 -46.02 -11.55
CA GLY A 406 -37.12 -45.15 -11.89
C GLY A 406 -36.65 -43.91 -12.66
N GLU A 407 -37.57 -42.98 -12.87
CA GLU A 407 -37.28 -41.70 -13.52
C GLU A 407 -36.78 -40.67 -12.50
N CYS A 408 -35.82 -39.84 -12.89
CA CYS A 408 -35.31 -38.74 -12.06
C CYS A 408 -36.39 -37.69 -11.69
N LEU A 409 -37.50 -37.64 -12.45
CA LEU A 409 -38.63 -36.73 -12.27
C LEU A 409 -39.85 -37.42 -11.62
N ALA A 410 -39.67 -38.61 -11.05
CA ALA A 410 -40.72 -39.26 -10.27
C ALA A 410 -41.25 -38.33 -9.16
N ASN A 411 -42.57 -38.38 -8.92
CA ASN A 411 -43.24 -37.55 -7.92
C ASN A 411 -44.09 -38.43 -6.98
N PRO A 412 -43.70 -38.60 -5.69
CA PRO A 412 -42.50 -38.03 -5.06
C PRO A 412 -41.20 -38.64 -5.62
N PRO A 413 -40.07 -37.90 -5.57
CA PRO A 413 -38.77 -38.45 -5.96
C PRO A 413 -38.41 -39.61 -5.05
N ALA A 414 -37.88 -40.69 -5.61
CA ALA A 414 -37.43 -41.86 -4.86
C ALA A 414 -35.92 -41.76 -4.60
N PRO A 415 -35.47 -41.37 -3.39
CA PRO A 415 -34.05 -41.25 -3.11
C PRO A 415 -33.41 -42.63 -3.04
N TRP A 416 -32.15 -42.73 -3.45
CA TRP A 416 -31.46 -44.00 -3.37
C TRP A 416 -31.03 -44.30 -1.93
N GLY A 417 -31.63 -45.32 -1.32
CA GLY A 417 -31.43 -45.66 0.10
C GLY A 417 -29.97 -45.88 0.51
N GLN A 418 -29.16 -46.49 -0.37
CA GLN A 418 -27.75 -46.81 -0.14
C GLN A 418 -26.81 -45.65 -0.52
N GLY A 419 -27.34 -44.58 -1.11
CA GLY A 419 -26.57 -43.38 -1.45
C GLY A 419 -25.93 -42.71 -0.22
N ILE A 420 -26.58 -42.83 0.95
CA ILE A 420 -26.05 -42.30 2.23
C ILE A 420 -24.81 -43.10 2.67
N ASP A 421 -24.82 -44.43 2.55
CA ASP A 421 -23.67 -45.25 2.95
C ASP A 421 -22.48 -45.05 2.01
N ILE A 422 -22.75 -44.83 0.72
CA ILE A 422 -21.71 -44.46 -0.26
C ILE A 422 -21.18 -43.05 0.01
N GLN A 423 -22.04 -42.08 0.34
CA GLN A 423 -21.65 -40.73 0.73
C GLN A 423 -20.72 -40.73 1.95
N ARG A 424 -21.06 -41.48 3.01
CA ARG A 424 -20.18 -41.68 4.17
C ARG A 424 -18.86 -42.35 3.80
N ALA A 425 -18.91 -43.41 3.00
CA ALA A 425 -17.71 -44.14 2.60
C ALA A 425 -16.76 -43.30 1.76
N LEU A 426 -17.27 -42.41 0.90
CA LEU A 426 -16.47 -41.44 0.14
C LEU A 426 -15.83 -40.38 1.03
N GLN A 427 -16.58 -39.83 1.99
CA GLN A 427 -16.05 -38.82 2.93
C GLN A 427 -14.97 -39.39 3.87
N GLN A 428 -15.04 -40.68 4.20
CA GLN A 428 -14.05 -41.38 5.03
C GLN A 428 -12.78 -41.82 4.28
N VAL A 429 -12.65 -41.53 2.98
CA VAL A 429 -11.44 -41.89 2.22
C VAL A 429 -10.27 -40.99 2.62
N GLN A 430 -9.12 -41.62 2.91
CA GLN A 430 -7.85 -40.96 3.16
C GLN A 430 -6.70 -41.68 2.45
N PHE A 431 -5.92 -40.98 1.62
CA PHE A 431 -4.70 -41.52 0.98
C PHE A 431 -3.78 -40.41 0.41
N GLU A 432 -2.55 -40.77 0.06
CA GLU A 432 -1.63 -39.91 -0.72
C GLU A 432 -1.82 -40.10 -2.23
N GLY A 433 -2.31 -39.05 -2.90
CA GLY A 433 -2.61 -38.99 -4.34
C GLY A 433 -1.59 -38.16 -5.14
N LEU A 434 -1.85 -37.98 -6.43
CA LEU A 434 -1.03 -37.11 -7.30
C LEU A 434 -1.04 -35.65 -6.84
N THR A 435 -2.10 -35.26 -6.14
CA THR A 435 -2.29 -33.95 -5.54
C THR A 435 -1.88 -33.90 -4.05
N GLY A 436 -1.10 -34.87 -3.58
CA GLY A 436 -0.72 -35.04 -2.16
C GLY A 436 -1.87 -35.60 -1.32
N HIS A 437 -1.91 -35.23 -0.04
CA HIS A 437 -2.88 -35.76 0.91
C HIS A 437 -4.34 -35.49 0.48
N VAL A 438 -5.13 -36.55 0.35
CA VAL A 438 -6.57 -36.50 0.06
C VAL A 438 -7.32 -36.93 1.31
N GLN A 439 -8.10 -36.02 1.88
CA GLN A 439 -9.00 -36.23 3.02
C GLN A 439 -10.18 -35.25 2.89
N PHE A 440 -11.38 -35.64 3.35
CA PHE A 440 -12.58 -34.81 3.29
C PHE A 440 -13.20 -34.56 4.67
N ASN A 441 -13.97 -33.48 4.78
CA ASN A 441 -14.85 -33.21 5.92
C ASN A 441 -16.29 -33.73 5.68
N GLU A 442 -17.17 -33.56 6.67
CA GLU A 442 -18.58 -33.96 6.65
C GLU A 442 -19.43 -33.30 5.53
N LYS A 443 -18.92 -32.22 4.91
CA LYS A 443 -19.54 -31.53 3.76
C LYS A 443 -18.96 -31.98 2.41
N GLY A 444 -18.01 -32.92 2.41
CA GLY A 444 -17.31 -33.36 1.21
C GLY A 444 -16.27 -32.37 0.69
N HIS A 445 -15.87 -31.34 1.45
CA HIS A 445 -14.76 -30.45 1.07
C HIS A 445 -13.43 -31.10 1.46
N ARG A 446 -12.41 -30.93 0.63
CA ARG A 446 -11.05 -31.38 0.95
C ARG A 446 -10.43 -30.56 2.09
N THR A 447 -9.81 -31.24 3.04
CA THR A 447 -9.10 -30.66 4.20
C THR A 447 -7.70 -31.28 4.35
N ASN A 448 -6.87 -30.72 5.23
CA ASN A 448 -5.52 -31.22 5.53
C ASN A 448 -4.64 -31.39 4.26
N PHE A 449 -4.77 -30.46 3.32
CA PHE A 449 -3.99 -30.43 2.08
C PHE A 449 -2.79 -29.47 2.24
N THR A 450 -1.77 -29.68 1.41
CA THR A 450 -0.60 -28.79 1.32
C THR A 450 -0.47 -28.26 -0.10
N VAL A 451 -0.23 -26.96 -0.26
CA VAL A 451 -0.02 -26.30 -1.55
C VAL A 451 1.39 -25.72 -1.59
N ASN A 452 2.15 -26.01 -2.64
CA ASN A 452 3.49 -25.45 -2.80
C ASN A 452 3.39 -24.02 -3.35
N VAL A 453 4.25 -23.13 -2.85
CA VAL A 453 4.37 -21.75 -3.32
C VAL A 453 5.61 -21.65 -4.19
N LEU A 454 5.43 -21.20 -5.43
CA LEU A 454 6.49 -21.06 -6.42
C LEU A 454 6.60 -19.61 -6.85
N GLU A 455 7.84 -19.15 -7.01
CA GLU A 455 8.17 -17.86 -7.63
C GLU A 455 8.86 -18.06 -8.97
N LEU A 456 8.59 -17.17 -9.92
CA LEU A 456 9.28 -17.12 -11.20
C LEU A 456 10.62 -16.39 -11.06
N VAL A 457 11.73 -17.13 -11.16
CA VAL A 457 13.07 -16.55 -11.28
C VAL A 457 13.61 -16.72 -12.71
N GLN A 458 14.75 -16.10 -13.04
CA GLN A 458 15.31 -16.15 -14.40
C GLN A 458 15.65 -17.57 -14.88
N SER A 459 16.04 -18.48 -13.97
CA SER A 459 16.28 -19.89 -14.30
C SER A 459 14.98 -20.68 -14.53
N GLY A 460 13.83 -20.17 -14.09
CA GLY A 460 12.54 -20.83 -14.16
C GLY A 460 11.73 -20.71 -12.87
N PRO A 461 10.59 -21.40 -12.77
CA PRO A 461 9.79 -21.43 -11.55
C PRO A 461 10.49 -22.24 -10.45
N LYS A 462 10.66 -21.65 -9.26
CA LYS A 462 11.34 -22.26 -8.10
C LYS A 462 10.40 -22.30 -6.90
N LYS A 463 10.35 -23.41 -6.17
CA LYS A 463 9.63 -23.52 -4.90
C LYS A 463 10.30 -22.64 -3.83
N VAL A 464 9.52 -21.77 -3.20
CA VAL A 464 9.95 -20.85 -2.12
C VAL A 464 9.24 -21.12 -0.78
N GLY A 465 8.23 -21.97 -0.78
CA GLY A 465 7.52 -22.35 0.43
C GLY A 465 6.42 -23.37 0.19
N TYR A 466 5.65 -23.61 1.25
CA TYR A 466 4.38 -24.29 1.18
C TYR A 466 3.37 -23.60 2.10
N TRP A 467 2.10 -23.87 1.87
CA TRP A 467 1.02 -23.49 2.75
C TRP A 467 0.23 -24.74 3.14
N ASN A 468 -0.11 -24.87 4.42
CA ASN A 468 -1.03 -25.88 4.95
C ASN A 468 -1.99 -25.23 5.97
N GLU A 469 -3.04 -25.95 6.37
CA GLU A 469 -4.06 -25.43 7.29
C GLU A 469 -3.52 -25.20 8.72
N ASN A 470 -2.49 -25.94 9.13
CA ASN A 470 -1.99 -25.97 10.51
C ASN A 470 -0.92 -24.90 10.81
N GLU A 471 0.09 -24.79 9.96
CA GLU A 471 1.25 -23.90 10.08
C GLU A 471 1.08 -22.61 9.26
N LYS A 472 0.02 -22.53 8.45
CA LYS A 472 -0.23 -21.47 7.46
C LYS A 472 0.89 -21.44 6.41
N TYR A 473 1.38 -20.27 6.02
CA TYR A 473 2.48 -20.14 5.07
C TYR A 473 3.83 -20.36 5.76
N VAL A 474 4.56 -21.37 5.31
CA VAL A 474 5.93 -21.68 5.76
C VAL A 474 6.88 -21.46 4.59
N SER A 475 7.83 -20.53 4.76
CA SER A 475 8.89 -20.34 3.79
C SER A 475 9.89 -21.49 3.87
N THR A 476 10.04 -22.21 2.75
CA THR A 476 11.06 -23.25 2.54
C THR A 476 12.14 -22.75 1.58
N ALA A 477 12.12 -21.46 1.24
CA ALA A 477 13.27 -20.79 0.71
C ALA A 477 14.35 -20.88 1.80
N THR A 478 15.30 -21.81 1.61
CA THR A 478 16.55 -21.75 2.33
C THR A 478 17.07 -20.34 2.12
N TYR A 479 17.11 -19.53 3.18
CA TYR A 479 17.72 -18.19 3.20
C TYR A 479 19.25 -18.31 3.12
N ALA A 480 19.73 -19.11 2.17
CA ALA A 480 20.94 -18.86 1.40
C ALA A 480 20.82 -17.59 0.54
N HIS A 481 19.84 -16.71 0.79
CA HIS A 481 19.97 -15.27 0.58
C HIS A 481 20.81 -14.63 1.71
N ALA A 482 20.57 -14.91 2.99
CA ALA A 482 21.28 -14.25 4.10
C ALA A 482 22.81 -14.52 4.15
N LEU A 483 23.29 -15.62 3.54
CA LEU A 483 24.73 -15.94 3.42
C LEU A 483 25.31 -15.83 1.99
N ASN A 484 24.47 -15.62 0.96
CA ASN A 484 24.94 -15.30 -0.40
C ASN A 484 24.62 -13.85 -0.83
N GLU A 485 23.90 -13.06 -0.04
CA GLU A 485 23.70 -11.63 -0.31
C GLU A 485 24.97 -10.82 -0.13
N THR A 486 25.96 -11.33 0.60
CA THR A 486 27.35 -10.83 0.51
C THR A 486 27.84 -10.88 -0.94
N PHE A 487 27.60 -11.95 -1.69
CA PHE A 487 27.92 -12.04 -3.12
C PHE A 487 26.89 -11.35 -4.04
N GLY A 488 25.62 -11.29 -3.64
CA GLY A 488 24.54 -10.64 -4.39
C GLY A 488 24.61 -9.11 -4.39
N MET A 489 25.05 -8.52 -3.27
CA MET A 489 25.22 -7.07 -3.09
C MET A 489 26.36 -6.51 -3.97
N HIS A 490 27.39 -7.31 -4.23
CA HIS A 490 28.48 -6.95 -5.16
C HIS A 490 28.02 -6.92 -6.64
N ASN A 491 27.12 -7.84 -7.04
CA ASN A 491 26.71 -8.04 -8.44
C ASN A 491 25.44 -7.28 -8.88
N ARG A 492 24.71 -6.64 -7.95
CA ARG A 492 23.57 -5.77 -8.29
C ARG A 492 24.04 -4.33 -8.44
N THR A 493 23.77 -3.71 -9.59
CA THR A 493 23.90 -2.25 -9.73
C THR A 493 22.68 -1.58 -9.10
N TYR A 494 22.88 -0.83 -8.02
CA TYR A 494 21.84 -0.06 -7.34
C TYR A 494 21.58 1.26 -8.07
N ILE A 495 20.31 1.62 -8.26
CA ILE A 495 19.90 2.90 -8.84
C ILE A 495 19.86 3.95 -7.72
N VAL A 496 20.77 4.91 -7.79
CA VAL A 496 20.89 6.03 -6.86
C VAL A 496 20.22 7.24 -7.52
N THR A 497 19.01 7.59 -7.08
CA THR A 497 18.34 8.82 -7.54
C THR A 497 18.92 10.05 -6.87
N THR A 498 19.10 11.13 -7.64
CA THR A 498 19.62 12.41 -7.15
C THR A 498 19.12 13.58 -7.99
N ILE A 499 19.50 14.81 -7.60
CA ILE A 499 19.08 16.07 -8.22
C ILE A 499 20.28 16.98 -8.45
N LEU A 500 20.30 17.73 -9.55
CA LEU A 500 21.34 18.74 -9.81
C LEU A 500 21.12 19.95 -8.88
N GLU A 501 22.06 20.15 -7.94
CA GLU A 501 22.03 21.21 -6.93
C GLU A 501 23.47 21.51 -6.50
N SER A 502 23.93 22.75 -6.65
CA SER A 502 25.32 23.12 -6.31
C SER A 502 25.47 23.38 -4.79
N PRO A 503 26.50 22.85 -4.10
CA PRO A 503 27.64 22.06 -4.57
C PRO A 503 27.47 20.54 -4.36
N TYR A 504 26.24 20.05 -4.23
CA TYR A 504 25.92 18.65 -3.92
C TYR A 504 26.09 17.71 -5.12
N VAL A 505 25.48 18.05 -6.26
CA VAL A 505 25.64 17.35 -7.53
C VAL A 505 25.63 18.37 -8.66
N MET A 506 26.73 18.41 -9.40
CA MET A 506 26.98 19.29 -10.52
C MET A 506 27.44 18.46 -11.73
N LEU A 507 27.26 18.98 -12.94
CA LEU A 507 27.84 18.37 -14.15
C LEU A 507 29.28 18.83 -14.32
N LYS A 508 30.21 17.89 -14.56
CA LYS A 508 31.60 18.23 -14.89
C LYS A 508 31.65 19.04 -16.19
N LYS A 509 32.63 19.94 -16.30
CA LYS A 509 32.84 20.79 -17.49
C LYS A 509 32.96 20.02 -18.81
N ASN A 510 33.38 18.75 -18.77
CA ASN A 510 33.51 17.84 -19.91
C ASN A 510 32.49 16.68 -19.88
N HIS A 511 31.32 16.86 -19.26
CA HIS A 511 30.29 15.81 -19.09
C HIS A 511 29.84 15.13 -20.39
N GLU A 512 29.98 15.77 -21.55
CA GLU A 512 29.62 15.19 -22.85
C GLU A 512 30.59 14.08 -23.29
N GLN A 513 31.84 14.14 -22.85
CA GLN A 513 32.91 13.17 -23.16
C GLN A 513 32.96 12.01 -22.15
N LEU A 514 32.29 12.15 -21.01
CA LEU A 514 32.28 11.19 -19.91
C LEU A 514 31.02 10.30 -19.96
N VAL A 515 31.09 9.09 -19.42
CA VAL A 515 29.99 8.10 -19.48
C VAL A 515 29.63 7.62 -18.08
N GLY A 516 28.34 7.35 -17.84
CA GLY A 516 27.86 6.88 -16.55
C GLY A 516 28.03 7.90 -15.42
N ASN A 517 28.49 7.43 -14.26
CA ASN A 517 28.60 8.22 -13.03
C ASN A 517 29.64 9.35 -13.14
N ASP A 518 30.67 9.18 -13.98
CA ASP A 518 31.78 10.13 -14.11
C ASP A 518 31.36 11.51 -14.62
N LYS A 519 30.16 11.64 -15.20
CA LYS A 519 29.57 12.91 -15.63
C LYS A 519 29.34 13.91 -14.49
N TYR A 520 29.21 13.41 -13.25
CA TYR A 520 28.84 14.21 -12.10
C TYR A 520 30.03 14.47 -11.16
N GLU A 521 29.98 15.60 -10.47
CA GLU A 521 30.90 15.99 -9.39
C GLU A 521 30.15 16.69 -8.26
N GLY A 522 30.72 16.73 -7.04
CA GLY A 522 30.11 17.39 -5.89
C GLY A 522 29.94 16.49 -4.66
N TYR A 523 29.52 17.10 -3.56
CA TYR A 523 29.50 16.48 -2.23
C TYR A 523 28.69 15.17 -2.16
N CYS A 524 27.51 15.11 -2.77
CA CYS A 524 26.68 13.90 -2.78
C CYS A 524 27.20 12.81 -3.72
N VAL A 525 27.97 13.18 -4.75
CA VAL A 525 28.63 12.22 -5.67
C VAL A 525 29.76 11.49 -4.93
N GLU A 526 30.59 12.25 -4.21
CA GLU A 526 31.66 11.69 -3.37
C GLU A 526 31.09 10.87 -2.21
N LEU A 527 30.03 11.35 -1.55
CA LEU A 527 29.33 10.61 -0.50
C LEU A 527 28.76 9.28 -1.02
N ALA A 528 28.12 9.27 -2.20
CA ALA A 528 27.63 8.03 -2.81
C ALA A 528 28.77 7.04 -3.11
N ALA A 529 29.92 7.53 -3.57
CA ALA A 529 31.11 6.72 -3.82
C ALA A 529 31.68 6.11 -2.53
N GLU A 530 31.79 6.87 -1.45
CA GLU A 530 32.30 6.37 -0.17
C GLU A 530 31.31 5.40 0.50
N ILE A 531 29.99 5.63 0.43
CA ILE A 531 29.00 4.65 0.91
C ILE A 531 29.11 3.33 0.11
N ALA A 532 29.18 3.42 -1.23
CA ALA A 532 29.33 2.25 -2.10
C ALA A 532 30.63 1.47 -1.84
N LYS A 533 31.72 2.18 -1.53
CA LYS A 533 33.04 1.61 -1.18
C LYS A 533 33.06 0.98 0.21
N HIS A 534 32.39 1.58 1.20
CA HIS A 534 32.31 1.05 2.57
C HIS A 534 31.40 -0.18 2.68
N VAL A 535 30.29 -0.22 1.95
CA VAL A 535 29.34 -1.34 1.95
C VAL A 535 29.71 -2.40 0.90
N GLY A 536 30.39 -1.99 -0.17
CA GLY A 536 30.83 -2.86 -1.26
C GLY A 536 29.72 -3.15 -2.29
N TYR A 537 29.05 -2.15 -2.85
CA TYR A 537 28.06 -2.36 -3.92
C TYR A 537 28.37 -1.55 -5.18
N SER A 538 27.93 -2.08 -6.33
CA SER A 538 27.95 -1.35 -7.60
C SER A 538 26.76 -0.40 -7.69
N TYR A 539 26.93 0.81 -8.24
CA TYR A 539 25.84 1.78 -8.31
C TYR A 539 25.82 2.60 -9.60
N LYS A 540 24.65 3.14 -9.93
CA LYS A 540 24.43 4.07 -11.05
C LYS A 540 23.71 5.30 -10.54
N LEU A 541 24.25 6.48 -10.82
CA LEU A 541 23.59 7.76 -10.57
C LEU A 541 22.56 8.03 -11.67
N GLU A 542 21.31 8.29 -11.28
CA GLU A 542 20.25 8.75 -12.16
C GLU A 542 19.66 10.07 -11.64
N LEU A 543 19.38 11.00 -12.54
CA LEU A 543 18.73 12.27 -12.18
C LEU A 543 17.22 12.09 -12.16
N VAL A 544 16.58 12.62 -11.12
CA VAL A 544 15.12 12.64 -11.00
C VAL A 544 14.48 13.35 -12.21
N PRO A 545 13.61 12.69 -13.01
CA PRO A 545 13.15 13.25 -14.30
C PRO A 545 12.30 14.52 -14.20
N ASP A 546 11.62 14.75 -13.07
CA ASP A 546 10.75 15.91 -12.86
C ASP A 546 11.45 17.08 -12.14
N GLY A 547 12.73 16.93 -11.78
CA GLY A 547 13.53 17.94 -11.08
C GLY A 547 13.05 18.25 -9.67
N LYS A 548 12.31 17.36 -8.99
CA LYS A 548 11.73 17.62 -7.66
C LYS A 548 12.29 16.71 -6.57
N TYR A 549 12.44 17.28 -5.38
CA TYR A 549 12.74 16.52 -4.16
C TYR A 549 11.65 15.49 -3.82
N GLY A 550 10.39 15.89 -3.99
CA GLY A 550 9.23 15.05 -3.77
C GLY A 550 8.25 15.66 -2.77
N ALA A 551 7.03 15.83 -3.24
CA ALA A 551 5.87 16.32 -2.51
C ALA A 551 4.67 15.42 -2.81
N ARG A 552 3.72 15.39 -1.88
CA ARG A 552 2.46 14.66 -2.03
C ARG A 552 1.43 15.57 -2.68
N ASP A 553 0.90 15.14 -3.81
CA ASP A 553 -0.20 15.79 -4.52
C ASP A 553 -1.45 15.81 -3.63
N PRO A 554 -2.14 16.97 -3.46
CA PRO A 554 -3.29 17.08 -2.59
C PRO A 554 -4.52 16.31 -3.10
N ASP A 555 -4.69 16.18 -4.41
CA ASP A 555 -5.87 15.59 -5.05
C ASP A 555 -5.67 14.10 -5.29
N THR A 556 -4.57 13.73 -5.94
CA THR A 556 -4.27 12.32 -6.27
C THR A 556 -3.68 11.55 -5.08
N LYS A 557 -3.21 12.25 -4.04
CA LYS A 557 -2.45 11.71 -2.89
C LYS A 557 -1.14 11.02 -3.26
N MET A 558 -0.69 11.15 -4.50
CA MET A 558 0.52 10.53 -5.04
C MET A 558 1.77 11.34 -4.73
N TRP A 559 2.90 10.65 -4.58
CA TRP A 559 4.22 11.29 -4.46
C TRP A 559 4.84 11.52 -5.85
N ASN A 560 5.47 12.69 -6.01
CA ASN A 560 6.36 13.01 -7.12
C ASN A 560 7.83 13.08 -6.65
N GLY A 561 8.75 13.47 -7.53
CA GLY A 561 10.17 13.62 -7.20
C GLY A 561 10.87 12.36 -6.72
N MET A 562 12.05 12.54 -6.12
CA MET A 562 12.87 11.44 -5.58
C MET A 562 12.13 10.60 -4.53
N VAL A 563 11.31 11.21 -3.67
CA VAL A 563 10.46 10.47 -2.72
C VAL A 563 9.51 9.52 -3.46
N GLY A 564 8.87 9.99 -4.55
CA GLY A 564 8.06 9.13 -5.41
C GLY A 564 8.87 7.98 -6.02
N GLU A 565 10.08 8.23 -6.50
CA GLU A 565 10.91 7.18 -7.10
C GLU A 565 11.26 6.05 -6.12
N LEU A 566 11.47 6.37 -4.84
CA LEU A 566 11.63 5.36 -3.78
C LEU A 566 10.30 4.63 -3.49
N VAL A 567 9.21 5.37 -3.24
CA VAL A 567 7.88 4.81 -2.88
C VAL A 567 7.36 3.82 -3.94
N TYR A 568 7.65 4.06 -5.23
CA TYR A 568 7.21 3.18 -6.33
C TYR A 568 8.29 2.23 -6.86
N GLY A 569 9.44 2.11 -6.17
CA GLY A 569 10.51 1.17 -6.51
C GLY A 569 11.19 1.44 -7.87
N LYS A 570 11.27 2.71 -8.29
CA LYS A 570 12.04 3.13 -9.48
C LYS A 570 13.53 3.30 -9.17
N ALA A 571 13.85 3.79 -7.98
CA ALA A 571 15.20 3.91 -7.45
C ALA A 571 15.35 3.06 -6.19
N ASP A 572 16.55 2.54 -5.93
CA ASP A 572 16.83 1.72 -4.75
C ASP A 572 17.21 2.59 -3.53
N ILE A 573 17.85 3.75 -3.76
CA ILE A 573 18.28 4.70 -2.72
C ILE A 573 18.32 6.13 -3.29
N ALA A 574 18.12 7.14 -2.44
CA ALA A 574 18.32 8.54 -2.80
C ALA A 574 19.53 9.12 -2.05
N VAL A 575 20.53 9.63 -2.78
CA VAL A 575 21.68 10.34 -2.18
C VAL A 575 21.67 11.77 -2.71
N ALA A 576 21.04 12.64 -1.93
CA ALA A 576 20.70 14.02 -2.30
C ALA A 576 20.55 14.89 -1.03
N PRO A 577 20.54 16.23 -1.15
CA PRO A 577 20.22 17.14 -0.03
C PRO A 577 18.72 17.11 0.33
N LEU A 578 18.20 15.95 0.73
CA LEU A 578 16.79 15.72 1.03
C LEU A 578 16.51 15.94 2.53
N THR A 579 15.77 17.01 2.85
CA THR A 579 15.33 17.28 4.23
C THR A 579 14.40 16.19 4.76
N ILE A 580 14.74 15.63 5.92
CA ILE A 580 13.89 14.70 6.68
C ILE A 580 12.67 15.47 7.21
N THR A 581 11.46 14.99 6.94
CA THR A 581 10.21 15.56 7.45
C THR A 581 9.23 14.44 7.81
N LEU A 582 8.35 14.68 8.79
CA LEU A 582 7.39 13.69 9.28
C LEU A 582 6.59 13.02 8.15
N VAL A 583 6.04 13.83 7.23
CA VAL A 583 5.25 13.33 6.09
C VAL A 583 6.04 12.49 5.09
N ARG A 584 7.38 12.57 5.08
CA ARG A 584 8.24 11.70 4.26
C ARG A 584 8.61 10.42 5.03
N GLU A 585 8.86 10.53 6.33
CA GLU A 585 9.15 9.40 7.23
C GLU A 585 7.97 8.41 7.32
N GLU A 586 6.72 8.87 7.11
CA GLU A 586 5.54 8.02 6.96
C GLU A 586 5.57 7.07 5.73
N VAL A 587 6.42 7.32 4.73
CA VAL A 587 6.42 6.59 3.45
C VAL A 587 7.78 6.09 2.96
N ILE A 588 8.88 6.61 3.50
CA ILE A 588 10.25 6.17 3.24
C ILE A 588 11.08 6.22 4.53
N ASP A 589 11.94 5.23 4.73
CA ASP A 589 12.87 5.20 5.86
C ASP A 589 14.06 6.14 5.62
N PHE A 590 14.52 6.80 6.68
CA PHE A 590 15.71 7.66 6.65
C PHE A 590 16.85 7.11 7.53
N SER A 591 18.08 7.37 7.11
CA SER A 591 19.27 7.23 7.96
C SER A 591 19.34 8.38 8.99
N LYS A 592 20.32 8.34 9.89
CA LYS A 592 20.59 9.49 10.76
C LYS A 592 21.12 10.68 9.92
N PRO A 593 20.74 11.94 10.24
CA PRO A 593 21.19 13.10 9.49
C PRO A 593 22.73 13.19 9.44
N PHE A 594 23.29 13.31 8.23
CA PHE A 594 24.74 13.48 8.04
C PHE A 594 25.18 14.95 8.09
N MET A 595 24.25 15.90 7.90
CA MET A 595 24.49 17.33 7.94
C MET A 595 23.32 18.02 8.65
N SER A 596 23.63 18.86 9.65
CA SER A 596 22.62 19.67 10.34
C SER A 596 22.56 21.06 9.71
N LEU A 597 21.38 21.44 9.22
CA LEU A 597 21.11 22.73 8.61
C LEU A 597 19.78 23.29 9.12
N GLY A 598 19.65 24.62 9.12
CA GLY A 598 18.47 25.33 9.60
C GLY A 598 18.07 26.48 8.66
N ILE A 599 16.90 27.05 8.90
CA ILE A 599 16.41 28.20 8.12
C ILE A 599 17.30 29.41 8.40
N SER A 600 17.95 29.94 7.36
CA SER A 600 18.79 31.13 7.44
C SER A 600 18.25 32.24 6.54
N ILE A 601 18.30 33.48 7.01
CA ILE A 601 17.89 34.65 6.23
C ILE A 601 19.14 35.26 5.58
N MET A 602 19.25 35.14 4.26
CA MET A 602 20.32 35.80 3.51
C MET A 602 19.90 37.25 3.17
N ILE A 603 20.57 38.22 3.77
CA ILE A 603 20.43 39.64 3.42
C ILE A 603 21.61 40.11 2.58
N LYS A 604 21.35 41.03 1.63
CA LYS A 604 22.42 41.72 0.90
C LYS A 604 23.28 42.48 1.90
N LYS A 605 24.60 42.24 1.89
CA LYS A 605 25.57 42.94 2.74
C LYS A 605 25.36 44.46 2.62
N PRO A 606 25.09 45.19 3.71
CA PRO A 606 24.90 46.64 3.64
C PRO A 606 26.20 47.29 3.19
N THR A 607 26.11 48.12 2.16
CA THR A 607 27.21 48.96 1.70
C THR A 607 27.43 50.06 2.74
N LYS A 608 28.55 50.02 3.46
CA LYS A 608 28.97 51.13 4.32
C LYS A 608 29.19 52.36 3.43
N SER A 609 28.33 53.36 3.54
CA SER A 609 28.61 54.70 3.04
C SER A 609 29.88 55.22 3.73
N LYS A 610 30.76 55.88 2.97
CA LYS A 610 31.84 56.66 3.59
C LYS A 610 31.20 57.88 4.27
N PRO A 611 31.61 58.28 5.48
CA PRO A 611 31.12 59.51 6.09
C PRO A 611 31.39 60.70 5.15
N GLY A 612 30.44 61.63 5.08
CA GLY A 612 30.53 62.82 4.24
C GLY A 612 31.59 63.80 4.75
N VAL A 613 32.00 64.76 3.93
CA VAL A 613 33.01 65.78 4.31
C VAL A 613 32.56 66.61 5.52
N PHE A 614 31.25 66.74 5.74
CA PHE A 614 30.65 67.44 6.87
C PHE A 614 30.29 66.54 8.06
N SER A 615 30.74 65.28 8.11
CA SER A 615 30.35 64.34 9.18
C SER A 615 30.85 64.71 10.58
N PHE A 616 31.66 65.77 10.71
CA PHE A 616 32.01 66.37 12.00
C PHE A 616 30.87 67.23 12.59
N LEU A 617 29.86 67.60 11.79
CA LEU A 617 28.64 68.28 12.23
C LEU A 617 27.55 67.30 12.68
N ASP A 618 27.54 66.07 12.15
CA ASP A 618 26.61 64.98 12.48
C ASP A 618 26.39 64.70 13.99
N PRO A 619 27.37 64.90 14.91
CA PRO A 619 27.15 64.72 16.35
C PRO A 619 26.11 65.66 16.97
N LEU A 620 25.74 66.76 16.30
CA LEU A 620 24.73 67.71 16.73
C LEU A 620 23.67 67.87 15.62
N ALA A 621 22.39 67.73 16.00
CA ALA A 621 21.29 67.88 15.07
C ALA A 621 21.24 69.30 14.46
N TYR A 622 20.75 69.43 13.23
CA TYR A 622 20.72 70.71 12.50
C TYR A 622 19.93 71.79 13.24
N GLU A 623 18.87 71.39 13.94
CA GLU A 623 18.05 72.22 14.81
C GLU A 623 18.89 72.86 15.93
N ILE A 624 19.83 72.10 16.53
CA ILE A 624 20.72 72.59 17.58
C ILE A 624 21.72 73.61 17.01
N TRP A 625 22.27 73.36 15.81
CA TRP A 625 23.14 74.33 15.12
C TRP A 625 22.41 75.66 14.86
N MET A 626 21.16 75.61 14.40
CA MET A 626 20.34 76.81 14.22
C MET A 626 20.05 77.51 15.55
N CYS A 627 19.74 76.76 16.61
CA CYS A 627 19.57 77.32 17.96
C CYS A 627 20.85 77.97 18.50
N ILE A 628 22.04 77.41 18.27
CA ILE A 628 23.33 78.01 18.67
C ILE A 628 23.51 79.36 17.96
N VAL A 629 23.25 79.45 16.65
CA VAL A 629 23.37 80.71 15.90
C VAL A 629 22.37 81.76 16.40
N PHE A 630 21.11 81.40 16.64
CA PHE A 630 20.11 82.34 17.19
C PHE A 630 20.42 82.77 18.61
N ALA A 631 20.86 81.85 19.49
CA ALA A 631 21.26 82.15 20.86
C ALA A 631 22.49 83.06 20.90
N TYR A 632 23.49 82.81 20.05
CA TYR A 632 24.68 83.66 19.89
C TYR A 632 24.32 85.09 19.50
N ILE A 633 23.45 85.29 18.50
CA ILE A 633 22.96 86.62 18.11
C ILE A 633 22.16 87.25 19.26
N GLY A 634 21.27 86.49 19.91
CA GLY A 634 20.45 86.95 21.02
C GLY A 634 21.27 87.44 22.22
N VAL A 635 22.26 86.65 22.66
CA VAL A 635 23.19 87.03 23.74
C VAL A 635 23.98 88.28 23.38
N SER A 636 24.46 88.38 22.13
CA SER A 636 25.21 89.56 21.66
C SER A 636 24.36 90.84 21.69
N VAL A 637 23.08 90.75 21.30
CA VAL A 637 22.13 91.87 21.37
C VAL A 637 21.76 92.22 22.80
N VAL A 638 21.53 91.22 23.67
CA VAL A 638 21.22 91.46 25.10
C VAL A 638 22.40 92.13 25.81
N LEU A 639 23.63 91.66 25.58
CA LEU A 639 24.84 92.30 26.14
C LEU A 639 24.98 93.75 25.66
N PHE A 640 24.80 94.01 24.37
CA PHE A 640 24.81 95.37 23.81
C PHE A 640 23.74 96.29 24.43
N LEU A 641 22.53 95.79 24.70
CA LEU A 641 21.49 96.57 25.35
C LEU A 641 21.80 96.82 26.82
N VAL A 642 22.28 95.81 27.55
CA VAL A 642 22.64 95.94 28.97
C VAL A 642 23.80 96.92 29.17
N SER A 643 24.87 96.83 28.38
CA SER A 643 25.98 97.80 28.43
C SER A 643 25.53 99.22 28.06
N ARG A 644 24.55 99.36 27.15
CA ARG A 644 24.01 100.67 26.75
C ARG A 644 23.13 101.32 27.81
N PHE A 645 22.41 100.53 28.61
CA PHE A 645 21.46 101.01 29.63
C PHE A 645 22.00 101.00 31.07
N SER A 646 23.05 100.24 31.38
CA SER A 646 23.74 100.28 32.67
C SER A 646 24.49 101.62 32.83
N PRO A 647 24.16 102.48 33.81
CA PRO A 647 24.88 103.74 34.01
C PRO A 647 26.34 103.55 34.45
N TYR A 648 26.70 102.34 34.92
CA TYR A 648 28.03 102.02 35.43
C TYR A 648 29.03 101.59 34.33
N GLU A 649 28.54 101.29 33.12
CA GLU A 649 29.37 100.90 31.96
C GLU A 649 29.84 102.11 31.13
N TRP A 650 29.47 103.32 31.55
CA TRP A 650 29.76 104.58 30.86
C TRP A 650 30.94 105.27 31.54
N HIS A 651 32.03 105.48 30.79
CA HIS A 651 33.21 106.14 31.34
C HIS A 651 33.02 107.65 31.42
N SER A 652 33.44 108.21 32.55
CA SER A 652 33.71 109.64 32.74
C SER A 652 35.22 109.80 32.81
N ASP A 653 35.82 110.54 31.87
CA ASP A 653 37.26 110.81 31.88
C ASP A 653 37.61 111.86 32.95
N GLU A 654 37.64 111.45 34.22
CA GLU A 654 38.23 112.23 35.30
C GLU A 654 39.75 112.10 35.25
N SER A 655 40.43 113.24 35.09
CA SER A 655 41.89 113.34 35.00
C SER A 655 42.40 114.22 36.14
N GLU A 656 42.92 113.60 37.20
CA GLU A 656 43.67 114.28 38.25
C GLU A 656 45.02 113.58 38.50
N ASP A 657 46.00 114.39 38.91
CA ASP A 657 47.43 114.14 38.83
C ASP A 657 48.07 114.07 40.24
N SER A 658 48.95 113.08 40.42
CA SER A 658 50.04 112.90 41.42
C SER A 658 49.89 113.27 42.92
N GLY A 659 50.39 112.36 43.78
CA GLY A 659 50.99 112.77 45.07
C GLY A 659 51.09 111.76 46.23
N GLU A 660 52.14 110.91 46.26
CA GLU A 660 53.04 110.60 47.43
C GLU A 660 52.48 110.12 48.81
N GLN A 661 53.15 109.38 49.73
CA GLN A 661 54.47 108.71 49.84
C GLN A 661 54.50 107.77 51.10
N GLN A 662 55.48 106.84 51.16
CA GLN A 662 56.17 106.16 52.30
C GLN A 662 56.23 104.61 52.16
N SER A 663 57.35 103.98 51.78
CA SER A 663 58.63 103.73 52.51
C SER A 663 58.52 102.57 53.51
N GLN A 664 59.32 101.49 53.51
CA GLN A 664 60.65 101.20 52.90
C GLN A 664 60.57 99.94 51.97
N ASN A 665 61.58 99.14 51.56
CA ASN A 665 62.99 98.98 51.95
C ASN A 665 63.90 98.33 50.84
N ARG A 666 65.07 97.84 51.26
CA ARG A 666 66.28 97.40 50.50
C ARG A 666 66.20 96.08 49.68
N THR A 667 66.58 96.20 48.38
CA THR A 667 67.68 95.53 47.61
C THR A 667 68.17 94.08 47.90
N PRO A 668 68.87 93.37 46.95
CA PRO A 668 69.25 93.70 45.55
C PRO A 668 69.12 92.58 44.46
N SER A 669 69.44 93.00 43.22
CA SER A 669 69.93 92.40 41.92
C SER A 669 70.63 90.99 41.89
N PRO A 670 71.07 90.40 40.73
CA PRO A 670 71.18 90.97 39.35
C PRO A 670 70.92 90.07 38.08
N GLU A 671 70.78 90.76 36.93
CA GLU A 671 71.34 90.56 35.56
C GLU A 671 71.32 89.24 34.74
N ALA A 672 70.85 89.35 33.47
CA ALA A 672 71.64 89.32 32.19
C ALA A 672 70.71 88.92 31.00
N GLY A 673 70.44 89.72 29.95
CA GLY A 673 71.31 90.11 28.81
C GLY A 673 70.72 89.47 27.51
N GLN A 674 70.77 89.99 26.26
CA GLN A 674 71.35 91.15 25.56
C GLN A 674 70.46 91.44 24.29
N SER A 675 70.10 92.69 23.93
CA SER A 675 70.75 93.59 22.91
C SER A 675 70.47 93.24 21.41
N GLN A 676 70.38 94.14 20.42
CA GLN A 676 70.85 95.55 20.29
C GLN A 676 70.23 96.34 19.08
N THR A 677 69.91 97.64 19.27
CA THR A 677 70.05 98.87 18.39
C THR A 677 69.72 98.88 16.87
N GLN A 678 69.45 100.01 16.16
CA GLN A 678 69.82 101.47 16.25
C GLN A 678 68.87 102.33 15.34
N GLY A 679 68.74 103.69 15.33
CA GLY A 679 69.11 104.80 16.23
C GLY A 679 69.32 106.19 15.52
N GLN A 680 68.75 107.29 16.07
CA GLN A 680 68.96 108.75 15.76
C GLN A 680 68.44 109.34 14.39
N HIS A 681 68.07 110.62 14.19
CA HIS A 681 67.98 111.87 15.02
C HIS A 681 67.08 112.99 14.37
N GLY A 682 66.46 113.90 15.14
CA GLY A 682 66.48 115.38 14.86
C GLY A 682 65.22 116.19 14.40
N GLN A 683 64.63 117.01 15.31
CA GLN A 683 64.15 118.43 15.21
C GLN A 683 63.23 118.96 14.05
N SER A 684 62.32 119.96 14.17
CA SER A 684 61.75 120.70 15.33
C SER A 684 60.55 121.65 14.96
N SER A 685 59.46 121.58 15.75
CA SER A 685 58.50 122.64 16.23
C SER A 685 58.08 123.90 15.42
N ILE A 686 56.74 124.14 15.35
CA ILE A 686 56.03 125.44 15.56
C ILE A 686 54.79 125.17 16.45
N GLN A 687 54.22 126.19 17.12
CA GLN A 687 53.44 126.08 18.37
C GLN A 687 52.07 126.80 18.36
N GLN A 688 51.07 126.21 19.05
CA GLN A 688 49.77 126.76 19.56
C GLN A 688 48.76 127.31 18.52
N ASP A 689 47.47 126.98 18.61
CA ASP A 689 46.54 127.50 19.63
C ASP A 689 45.48 126.49 20.16
N LYS A 690 44.80 126.84 21.26
CA LYS A 690 43.98 125.91 22.08
C LYS A 690 42.52 126.40 22.22
N GLN A 691 41.53 125.53 22.03
CA GLN A 691 40.10 125.84 22.26
C GLN A 691 39.39 124.63 22.91
N GLU A 692 38.72 124.86 24.04
CA GLU A 692 38.08 123.80 24.85
C GLU A 692 36.80 123.23 24.21
N LYS A 693 36.54 121.95 24.49
CA LYS A 693 35.35 121.20 24.08
C LYS A 693 34.85 120.35 25.25
N ALA A 694 33.54 120.25 25.42
CA ALA A 694 32.91 119.48 26.51
C ALA A 694 33.18 117.96 26.38
N PRO A 695 33.18 117.19 27.49
CA PRO A 695 33.54 115.78 27.48
C PRO A 695 32.52 114.90 26.75
N GLU A 696 33.02 113.98 25.91
CA GLU A 696 32.24 112.88 25.33
C GLU A 696 32.33 111.64 26.25
N HIS A 697 31.21 111.13 26.73
CA HIS A 697 31.19 109.83 27.41
C HIS A 697 31.28 108.70 26.38
N THR A 698 32.16 107.73 26.61
CA THR A 698 32.36 106.57 25.73
C THR A 698 31.94 105.26 26.40
N ASN A 699 31.66 104.25 25.58
CA ASN A 699 31.27 102.90 26.00
C ASN A 699 31.91 101.89 25.05
N GLU A 700 32.70 100.96 25.59
CA GLU A 700 33.51 100.03 24.78
C GLU A 700 32.69 98.90 24.14
N PHE A 701 31.48 98.62 24.65
CA PHE A 701 30.59 97.57 24.13
C PHE A 701 29.68 98.09 23.01
N GLY A 702 30.28 98.39 21.85
CA GLY A 702 29.55 98.55 20.59
C GLY A 702 28.90 97.24 20.10
N ILE A 703 28.03 97.32 19.08
CA ILE A 703 27.32 96.15 18.50
C ILE A 703 28.32 95.08 18.03
N PHE A 704 29.36 95.49 17.29
CA PHE A 704 30.39 94.58 16.79
C PHE A 704 31.29 94.03 17.90
N ASN A 705 31.60 94.85 18.92
CA ASN A 705 32.42 94.41 20.05
C ASN A 705 31.67 93.40 20.93
N SER A 706 30.37 93.58 21.12
CA SER A 706 29.50 92.63 21.83
C SER A 706 29.37 91.29 21.10
N LEU A 707 29.34 91.31 19.76
CA LEU A 707 29.36 90.13 18.90
C LEU A 707 30.74 89.43 18.92
N TRP A 708 31.82 90.19 18.96
CA TRP A 708 33.18 89.64 19.07
C TRP A 708 33.44 89.00 20.43
N PHE A 709 33.00 89.65 21.51
CA PHE A 709 33.07 89.15 22.88
C PHE A 709 32.35 87.81 23.03
N SER A 710 31.11 87.70 22.54
CA SER A 710 30.34 86.46 22.62
C SER A 710 30.95 85.32 21.80
N LEU A 711 31.64 85.62 20.69
CA LEU A 711 32.35 84.63 19.87
C LEU A 711 33.61 84.12 20.56
N GLY A 712 34.44 85.03 21.08
CA GLY A 712 35.66 84.69 21.82
C GLY A 712 35.37 83.89 23.09
N ALA A 713 34.27 84.21 23.78
CA ALA A 713 33.76 83.42 24.90
C ALA A 713 33.27 82.03 24.46
N PHE A 714 32.46 81.94 23.39
CA PHE A 714 31.93 80.67 22.89
C PHE A 714 33.04 79.71 22.41
N MET A 715 34.06 80.23 21.73
CA MET A 715 35.22 79.46 21.25
C MET A 715 36.30 79.21 22.31
N GLN A 716 36.07 79.60 23.57
CA GLN A 716 37.00 79.44 24.70
C GLN A 716 38.37 80.15 24.51
N GLN A 717 38.40 81.20 23.69
CA GLN A 717 39.61 81.98 23.41
C GLN A 717 39.72 83.26 24.26
N GLY A 718 38.61 83.69 24.87
CA GLY A 718 38.56 84.92 25.66
C GLY A 718 38.40 86.18 24.79
N CYS A 719 38.43 87.34 25.43
CA CYS A 719 38.39 88.65 24.78
C CYS A 719 39.12 89.68 25.66
N ASP A 720 39.74 90.68 25.05
CA ASP A 720 40.51 91.71 25.77
C ASP A 720 39.61 92.71 26.52
N ILE A 721 38.31 92.74 26.18
CA ILE A 721 37.27 93.52 26.87
C ILE A 721 36.41 92.60 27.76
N SER A 722 36.06 93.08 28.95
CA SER A 722 35.21 92.38 29.91
C SER A 722 34.08 93.29 30.41
N PRO A 723 32.80 92.84 30.45
CA PRO A 723 31.74 93.60 31.11
C PRO A 723 32.03 93.71 32.62
N ARG A 724 31.72 94.86 33.22
CA ARG A 724 32.03 95.17 34.63
C ARG A 724 30.93 94.77 35.63
#